data_AF-A0A7D5ZF10-F1
#
_entry.id   AF-A0A7D5ZF10-F1
#
_cell.length_a   1.000
_cell.length_b   1.000
_cell.length_c   1.000
_cell.angle_alpha   90.00
_cell.angle_beta   90.00
_cell.angle_gamma   90.00
#
_symmetry.space_group_name_H-M   'P 1'
#
loop_
_entity.id
_entity.type
_entity.pdbx_description
1 polymer ?
#
loop_
_entity_poly.entity_id
_entity_poly.type
_entity_poly.pdbx_seq_one_letter_code
_entity_poly.pdbx_strand_id
1 'polypeptide(L)'
;MHFLKRFSLMSAIVAQATLISPAIAASEWNSSTIYAEPGTVVSYQGNQYQNNWWTRGEIPGQTGPWGVWTKVGSASSTAPSAKPTVTPSNTATSKPNNTAPSITTTPLVSSAPNSVAAWDANTTYANKGQLVSYQGQVYRNEWWTKGDNPVQAGAYGVWRIVGSALPTNAPTTAPTNTPLITPSATPTVKPIATPTVVPTVKPIVTPTATSTVKPTAAPTATPTASPAPTATPTVAPTATPKPSPTPVSGLIPARSLTLEQPGDVGSLRAAQLRSFNHTPFQSTGYWVQPGDVLVVNYVYSGSAPNKQPEIWLHNIDDDTWNYDTAQKIKLNVGSNTIVSQVKAAVYVAAFNTPTNGELKVELVSGGRVMPRFVLGQHTAEQWQQMLLQYGDAPYAELVSRRMMLTASMGKILRHVDDPVALMTLWDEIVRLEDEQYGIKPGQAWPHNPTPHRFHFVELAPYDGWMYSWQYRMATASDDGAIGTVLNSKKLKTDGWGPWHELGHQYQMSTFTWADQTEVTVNLSSAYVQRALGQPSRYETQGTWTKTFAYLNQATRDFATQSDLFVRATMFWQLDLAFGRDFYAKLGTNYRNMPAAQRPSGDEAEKQTFIIETSRVAGYDLTPFFTQWGIAVSADTQTKLRGMALKTLTDPIWLNRDSKVLYQPR
;
A
#
# COMPACT_ATOMS: atom_id res chain seq x y z
N MET A 1 -9.37 -3.10 32.54
CA MET A 1 -9.26 -3.65 33.91
C MET A 1 -9.35 -5.17 33.82
N HIS A 2 -8.34 -5.85 34.39
CA HIS A 2 -8.20 -7.30 34.64
C HIS A 2 -8.38 -8.31 33.48
N PHE A 3 -7.26 -8.79 32.94
CA PHE A 3 -7.13 -10.16 32.41
C PHE A 3 -6.11 -10.94 33.25
N LEU A 4 -6.58 -12.02 33.86
CA LEU A 4 -5.78 -12.95 34.66
C LEU A 4 -5.09 -13.97 33.73
N LYS A 5 -3.77 -14.07 33.88
CA LYS A 5 -2.91 -15.18 33.43
C LYS A 5 -3.38 -16.52 34.02
N ARG A 6 -3.41 -17.59 33.22
CA ARG A 6 -3.00 -18.96 33.61
C ARG A 6 -2.67 -19.79 32.38
N PHE A 7 -1.43 -20.28 32.26
CA PHE A 7 -1.13 -21.67 31.93
C PHE A 7 0.29 -21.99 32.41
N SER A 8 0.43 -23.08 33.14
CA SER A 8 1.65 -23.54 33.79
C SER A 8 1.90 -25.00 33.45
N LEU A 9 3.11 -25.25 32.95
CA LEU A 9 3.97 -26.43 33.09
C LEU A 9 3.50 -27.81 32.58
N MET A 10 4.25 -28.31 31.60
CA MET A 10 4.79 -29.68 31.64
C MET A 10 6.22 -29.67 31.06
N SER A 11 7.20 -29.99 31.91
CA SER A 11 8.60 -30.22 31.56
C SER A 11 8.85 -31.71 31.38
N ALA A 12 9.61 -32.09 30.35
CA ALA A 12 10.28 -33.39 30.28
C ALA A 12 11.71 -33.20 29.77
N ILE A 13 12.66 -33.69 30.57
CA ILE A 13 14.11 -33.64 30.39
C ILE A 13 14.56 -34.84 29.55
N VAL A 14 15.39 -34.61 28.54
CA VAL A 14 16.24 -35.67 27.95
C VAL A 14 17.68 -35.16 27.92
N ALA A 15 18.56 -35.92 28.56
CA ALA A 15 19.98 -35.66 28.76
C ALA A 15 20.76 -35.80 27.43
N GLN A 16 21.67 -34.85 27.16
CA GLN A 16 22.70 -34.99 26.13
C GLN A 16 24.00 -35.48 26.76
N ALA A 17 24.57 -36.54 26.19
CA ALA A 17 25.88 -37.06 26.53
C ALA A 17 26.99 -36.10 26.06
N THR A 18 27.91 -35.75 26.95
CA THR A 18 29.09 -34.92 26.68
C THR A 18 30.21 -35.76 26.07
N LEU A 19 30.53 -35.51 24.80
CA LEU A 19 31.81 -35.86 24.20
C LEU A 19 32.82 -34.75 24.53
N ILE A 20 33.78 -35.05 25.41
CA ILE A 20 34.90 -34.14 25.71
C ILE A 20 35.90 -34.25 24.54
N SER A 21 35.93 -33.25 23.66
CA SER A 21 37.05 -33.05 22.73
C SER A 21 38.14 -32.22 23.42
N PRO A 22 39.44 -32.49 23.19
CA PRO A 22 40.52 -31.78 23.87
C PRO A 22 40.54 -30.30 23.46
N ALA A 23 40.65 -29.43 24.46
CA ALA A 23 40.68 -27.97 24.27
C ALA A 23 41.95 -27.56 23.51
N ILE A 24 41.80 -27.24 22.22
CA ILE A 24 42.80 -26.49 21.47
C ILE A 24 42.77 -25.07 22.03
N ALA A 25 43.89 -24.58 22.53
CA ALA A 25 44.00 -23.22 23.05
C ALA A 25 43.76 -22.20 21.92
N ALA A 26 42.68 -21.42 22.04
CA ALA A 26 42.34 -20.36 21.09
C ALA A 26 43.30 -19.18 21.18
N SER A 27 43.84 -18.71 20.05
CA SER A 27 44.73 -17.54 19.97
C SER A 27 44.03 -16.25 20.44
N GLU A 28 44.76 -15.32 21.04
CA GLU A 28 44.19 -14.04 21.48
C GLU A 28 43.69 -13.21 20.29
N TRP A 29 42.51 -12.61 20.43
CA TRP A 29 41.91 -11.77 19.40
C TRP A 29 42.77 -10.52 19.15
N ASN A 30 43.14 -10.33 17.89
CA ASN A 30 43.83 -9.16 17.40
C ASN A 30 42.94 -8.40 16.41
N SER A 31 42.76 -7.09 16.64
CA SER A 31 41.94 -6.20 15.79
C SER A 31 42.47 -6.04 14.37
N SER A 32 43.76 -6.31 14.16
CA SER A 32 44.42 -6.18 12.85
C SER A 32 44.43 -7.47 12.05
N THR A 33 44.06 -8.61 12.64
CA THR A 33 44.03 -9.92 11.98
C THR A 33 42.71 -10.13 11.26
N ILE A 34 42.77 -10.72 10.06
CA ILE A 34 41.59 -11.13 9.29
C ILE A 34 41.22 -12.55 9.69
N TYR A 35 39.98 -12.75 10.13
CA TYR A 35 39.40 -14.07 10.38
C TYR A 35 38.49 -14.39 9.21
N ALA A 36 39.09 -15.00 8.17
CA ALA A 36 38.46 -15.06 6.86
C ALA A 36 37.29 -16.04 6.78
N GLU A 37 37.39 -17.18 7.47
CA GLU A 37 36.41 -18.26 7.45
C GLU A 37 35.63 -18.31 8.76
N PRO A 38 34.31 -18.59 8.73
CA PRO A 38 33.51 -18.78 9.94
C PRO A 38 34.00 -20.00 10.73
N GLY A 39 33.96 -19.91 12.05
CA GLY A 39 34.38 -21.00 12.93
C GLY A 39 35.74 -20.83 13.60
N THR A 40 36.48 -19.77 13.30
CA THR A 40 37.73 -19.44 13.98
C THR A 40 37.45 -19.01 15.41
N VAL A 41 38.03 -19.72 16.39
CA VAL A 41 37.88 -19.41 17.82
C VAL A 41 39.07 -18.59 18.31
N VAL A 42 38.78 -17.46 18.95
CA VAL A 42 39.77 -16.57 19.57
C VAL A 42 39.46 -16.34 21.04
N SER A 43 40.46 -15.96 21.83
CA SER A 43 40.27 -15.53 23.22
C SER A 43 40.24 -14.00 23.32
N TYR A 44 39.26 -13.46 24.07
CA TYR A 44 39.14 -12.02 24.37
C TYR A 44 38.52 -11.84 25.77
N GLN A 45 39.20 -11.06 26.63
CA GLN A 45 38.77 -10.78 28.02
C GLN A 45 38.35 -12.03 28.82
N GLY A 46 39.17 -13.09 28.77
CA GLY A 46 38.93 -14.34 29.52
C GLY A 46 37.83 -15.25 28.97
N ASN A 47 37.25 -14.92 27.82
CA ASN A 47 36.22 -15.72 27.15
C ASN A 47 36.69 -16.15 25.76
N GLN A 48 36.14 -17.26 25.26
CA GLN A 48 36.34 -17.71 23.89
C GLN A 48 35.17 -17.29 23.01
N TYR A 49 35.49 -16.77 21.83
CA TYR A 49 34.52 -16.33 20.83
C TYR A 49 34.82 -16.96 19.48
N GLN A 50 33.77 -17.38 18.77
CA GLN A 50 33.84 -17.92 17.43
C GLN A 50 33.30 -16.87 16.45
N ASN A 51 34.00 -16.61 15.34
CA ASN A 51 33.46 -15.73 14.31
C ASN A 51 32.38 -16.45 13.50
N ASN A 52 31.27 -15.77 13.26
CA ASN A 52 30.16 -16.32 12.47
C ASN A 52 30.33 -16.12 10.96
N TRP A 53 31.23 -15.21 10.56
CA TRP A 53 31.60 -14.90 9.17
C TRP A 53 32.91 -14.11 9.14
N TRP A 54 33.38 -13.72 7.94
CA TRP A 54 34.59 -12.93 7.75
C TRP A 54 34.59 -11.66 8.63
N THR A 55 35.69 -11.39 9.35
CA THR A 55 35.81 -10.20 10.22
C THR A 55 37.24 -9.70 10.37
N ARG A 56 37.39 -8.38 10.56
CA ARG A 56 38.65 -7.72 10.94
C ARG A 56 38.36 -6.47 11.75
N GLY A 57 38.74 -6.48 13.03
CA GLY A 57 38.65 -5.30 13.90
C GLY A 57 37.38 -5.19 14.72
N GLU A 58 36.32 -5.95 14.41
CA GLU A 58 35.13 -6.03 15.25
C GLU A 58 35.42 -6.75 16.58
N ILE A 59 35.10 -6.10 17.69
CA ILE A 59 35.48 -6.54 19.04
C ILE A 59 34.54 -7.65 19.54
N PRO A 60 35.04 -8.81 19.98
CA PRO A 60 34.20 -9.87 20.53
C PRO A 60 33.39 -9.42 21.76
N GLY A 61 32.08 -9.71 21.74
CA GLY A 61 31.16 -9.46 22.86
C GLY A 61 30.32 -8.16 22.79
N GLN A 62 30.52 -7.28 21.79
CA GLN A 62 29.78 -6.01 21.69
C GLN A 62 28.40 -6.13 21.03
N THR A 63 28.20 -7.10 20.14
CA THR A 63 27.04 -7.17 19.23
C THR A 63 25.99 -8.22 19.64
N GLY A 64 26.11 -8.79 20.84
CA GLY A 64 25.24 -9.88 21.31
C GLY A 64 25.47 -11.22 20.56
N PRO A 65 24.71 -12.29 20.91
CA PRO A 65 24.96 -13.65 20.42
C PRO A 65 24.73 -13.85 18.90
N TRP A 66 24.05 -12.91 18.24
CA TRP A 66 23.74 -12.92 16.80
C TRP A 66 24.67 -12.03 15.97
N GLY A 67 25.68 -11.42 16.58
CA GLY A 67 26.62 -10.55 15.89
C GLY A 67 27.83 -11.29 15.33
N VAL A 68 28.90 -10.55 15.04
CA VAL A 68 30.10 -11.09 14.36
C VAL A 68 30.77 -12.20 15.17
N TRP A 69 30.77 -12.07 16.49
CA TRP A 69 31.39 -13.01 17.41
C TRP A 69 30.35 -13.63 18.35
N THR A 70 30.26 -14.95 18.37
CA THR A 70 29.45 -15.69 19.34
C THR A 70 30.33 -16.23 20.45
N LYS A 71 29.94 -16.00 21.72
CA LYS A 71 30.65 -16.56 22.87
C LYS A 71 30.44 -18.07 22.92
N VAL A 72 31.53 -18.84 22.88
CA VAL A 72 31.50 -20.31 22.85
C VAL A 72 32.07 -20.96 24.10
N GLY A 73 32.71 -20.20 24.99
CA GLY A 73 33.21 -20.73 26.26
C GLY A 73 33.98 -19.72 27.11
N SER A 74 34.55 -20.22 28.20
CA SER A 74 35.44 -19.50 29.11
C SER A 74 36.88 -19.99 28.89
N ALA A 75 37.87 -19.09 28.84
CA ALA A 75 39.26 -19.48 28.65
C ALA A 75 39.89 -19.90 30.00
N SER A 76 40.46 -21.11 30.09
CA SER A 76 41.29 -21.54 31.22
C SER A 76 42.71 -20.97 31.08
N SER A 77 43.19 -20.24 32.07
CA SER A 77 44.44 -19.47 32.00
C SER A 77 45.65 -20.26 32.47
N THR A 78 46.74 -20.24 31.69
CA THR A 78 48.12 -20.33 32.18
C THR A 78 49.07 -19.44 31.35
N ALA A 79 49.05 -18.12 31.66
CA ALA A 79 50.16 -17.13 31.60
C ALA A 79 50.84 -16.75 30.23
N PRO A 80 51.66 -15.67 30.18
CA PRO A 80 51.31 -14.25 30.41
C PRO A 80 51.87 -13.30 29.32
N SER A 81 51.31 -12.08 29.11
CA SER A 81 52.13 -10.88 28.81
C SER A 81 51.39 -9.53 28.78
N ALA A 82 52.05 -8.55 29.42
CA ALA A 82 52.23 -7.11 29.17
C ALA A 82 51.11 -6.20 28.58
N LYS A 83 50.75 -5.22 29.43
CA LYS A 83 49.99 -3.99 29.18
C LYS A 83 50.76 -2.98 28.29
N PRO A 84 50.11 -2.28 27.35
CA PRO A 84 50.58 -0.98 26.85
C PRO A 84 49.82 0.20 27.48
N THR A 85 50.58 1.24 27.80
CA THR A 85 50.22 2.51 28.42
C THR A 85 49.78 3.53 27.37
N VAL A 86 48.79 4.37 27.70
CA VAL A 86 48.37 5.56 26.93
C VAL A 86 49.01 6.80 27.53
N THR A 87 49.65 7.63 26.69
CA THR A 87 50.14 8.97 27.06
C THR A 87 49.44 10.02 26.18
N PRO A 88 48.89 11.11 26.75
CA PRO A 88 48.28 12.20 25.99
C PRO A 88 49.31 13.27 25.60
N SER A 89 49.18 13.88 24.42
CA SER A 89 50.01 15.01 23.99
C SER A 89 49.13 16.23 23.68
N ASN A 90 49.37 17.30 24.44
CA ASN A 90 48.91 18.67 24.17
C ASN A 90 50.00 19.38 23.36
N THR A 91 49.65 20.13 22.32
CA THR A 91 50.46 21.27 21.86
C THR A 91 49.55 22.34 21.24
N ALA A 92 49.77 23.59 21.63
CA ALA A 92 49.04 24.77 21.20
C ALA A 92 49.85 25.63 20.20
N THR A 93 49.17 26.63 19.62
CA THR A 93 49.61 27.74 18.72
C THR A 93 49.68 27.40 17.23
N SER A 94 49.21 28.19 16.25
CA SER A 94 48.93 29.64 16.17
C SER A 94 47.87 29.98 15.08
N LYS A 95 47.36 31.22 15.13
CA LYS A 95 46.35 31.90 14.28
C LYS A 95 46.81 32.10 12.81
N PRO A 96 45.91 32.03 11.80
CA PRO A 96 46.14 32.70 10.51
C PRO A 96 45.31 33.98 10.37
N ASN A 97 45.97 34.95 9.75
CA ASN A 97 45.50 36.29 9.42
C ASN A 97 44.73 36.29 8.08
N ASN A 98 43.89 37.30 7.88
CA ASN A 98 43.11 37.56 6.67
C ASN A 98 43.99 37.72 5.41
N THR A 99 43.61 37.10 4.29
CA THR A 99 43.80 37.70 2.95
C THR A 99 42.84 37.06 1.95
N ALA A 100 41.98 37.89 1.36
CA ALA A 100 41.10 37.53 0.25
C ALA A 100 41.88 37.48 -1.08
N PRO A 101 41.46 36.62 -2.02
CA PRO A 101 41.56 36.96 -3.42
C PRO A 101 40.22 36.88 -4.17
N SER A 102 40.05 37.89 -5.01
CA SER A 102 39.07 38.17 -6.05
C SER A 102 38.32 36.98 -6.68
N ILE A 103 36.99 37.12 -6.78
CA ILE A 103 36.09 36.25 -7.53
C ILE A 103 36.01 36.76 -8.97
N THR A 104 36.48 35.98 -9.94
CA THR A 104 36.21 36.22 -11.37
C THR A 104 34.96 35.46 -11.76
N THR A 105 33.93 36.18 -12.19
CA THR A 105 32.67 35.66 -12.71
C THR A 105 32.74 35.48 -14.23
N THR A 106 32.42 34.28 -14.74
CA THR A 106 31.83 34.03 -16.08
C THR A 106 31.33 32.57 -16.16
N PRO A 107 30.37 32.23 -17.05
CA PRO A 107 29.11 31.60 -16.66
C PRO A 107 29.05 30.09 -16.97
N LEU A 108 28.23 29.39 -16.19
CA LEU A 108 27.86 27.99 -16.41
C LEU A 108 26.91 27.90 -17.62
N VAL A 109 27.37 27.28 -18.72
CA VAL A 109 26.50 26.78 -19.79
C VAL A 109 26.39 25.27 -19.64
N SER A 110 25.14 24.80 -19.61
CA SER A 110 24.74 23.41 -19.49
C SER A 110 25.03 22.61 -20.74
N SER A 111 25.60 21.42 -20.55
CA SER A 111 25.38 20.27 -21.43
C SER A 111 25.50 18.99 -20.59
N ALA A 112 24.43 18.21 -20.54
CA ALA A 112 24.36 16.94 -19.83
C ALA A 112 25.38 15.92 -20.38
N PRO A 113 26.11 15.16 -19.54
CA PRO A 113 26.81 13.97 -19.99
C PRO A 113 26.00 12.72 -19.63
N ASN A 114 25.19 12.23 -20.56
CA ASN A 114 24.69 10.85 -20.51
C ASN A 114 25.77 9.90 -21.04
N SER A 115 26.77 9.59 -20.22
CA SER A 115 27.63 8.40 -20.40
C SER A 115 28.41 8.13 -19.11
N VAL A 116 28.18 6.97 -18.48
CA VAL A 116 29.00 6.50 -17.36
C VAL A 116 30.36 6.05 -17.89
N ALA A 117 31.45 6.57 -17.34
CA ALA A 117 32.81 6.25 -17.77
C ALA A 117 33.11 4.74 -17.65
N ALA A 118 33.91 4.18 -18.57
CA ALA A 118 34.33 2.79 -18.49
C ALA A 118 35.21 2.56 -17.25
N TRP A 119 35.05 1.41 -16.58
CA TRP A 119 35.92 1.02 -15.47
C TRP A 119 37.37 0.86 -15.96
N ASP A 120 38.31 1.42 -15.22
CA ASP A 120 39.75 1.37 -15.48
C ASP A 120 40.47 0.91 -14.22
N ALA A 121 41.21 -0.19 -14.35
CA ALA A 121 41.98 -0.79 -13.26
C ALA A 121 43.02 0.16 -12.66
N ASN A 122 43.50 1.16 -13.41
CA ASN A 122 44.51 2.12 -12.95
C ASN A 122 43.91 3.37 -12.31
N THR A 123 42.60 3.55 -12.38
CA THR A 123 41.90 4.69 -11.79
C THR A 123 41.60 4.43 -10.32
N THR A 124 41.86 5.44 -9.47
CA THR A 124 41.46 5.41 -8.07
C THR A 124 40.04 5.94 -7.92
N TYR A 125 39.13 5.13 -7.39
CA TYR A 125 37.77 5.50 -7.06
C TYR A 125 37.68 5.80 -5.57
N ALA A 126 38.08 7.03 -5.20
CA ALA A 126 38.32 7.40 -3.81
C ALA A 126 37.05 7.63 -2.98
N ASN A 127 35.92 7.97 -3.62
CA ASN A 127 34.68 8.33 -2.95
C ASN A 127 33.63 7.24 -3.19
N LYS A 128 32.90 6.85 -2.13
CA LYS A 128 31.77 5.93 -2.27
C LYS A 128 30.74 6.50 -3.24
N GLY A 129 30.23 5.68 -4.15
CA GLY A 129 29.13 6.03 -5.05
C GLY A 129 29.52 6.45 -6.48
N GLN A 130 30.80 6.41 -6.82
CA GLN A 130 31.27 6.60 -8.19
C GLN A 130 30.78 5.47 -9.09
N LEU A 131 30.30 5.83 -10.29
CA LEU A 131 29.74 4.91 -11.28
C LEU A 131 30.74 4.62 -12.38
N VAL A 132 30.80 3.35 -12.79
CA VAL A 132 31.61 2.88 -13.91
C VAL A 132 30.82 1.88 -14.76
N SER A 133 31.12 1.82 -16.06
CA SER A 133 30.60 0.77 -16.95
C SER A 133 31.64 -0.33 -17.17
N TYR A 134 31.24 -1.59 -17.04
CA TYR A 134 32.10 -2.75 -17.31
C TYR A 134 31.26 -3.92 -17.82
N GLN A 135 31.64 -4.52 -18.94
CA GLN A 135 30.95 -5.67 -19.56
C GLN A 135 29.42 -5.49 -19.75
N GLY A 136 28.99 -4.29 -20.15
CA GLY A 136 27.57 -4.00 -20.40
C GLY A 136 26.73 -3.77 -19.15
N GLN A 137 27.34 -3.74 -17.96
CA GLN A 137 26.68 -3.42 -16.70
C GLN A 137 27.27 -2.14 -16.11
N VAL A 138 26.48 -1.45 -15.28
CA VAL A 138 26.91 -0.30 -14.49
C VAL A 138 27.15 -0.72 -13.05
N TYR A 139 28.32 -0.37 -12.53
CA TYR A 139 28.74 -0.67 -11.16
C TYR A 139 28.94 0.60 -10.37
N ARG A 140 28.64 0.53 -9.07
CA ARG A 140 28.86 1.57 -8.07
C ARG A 140 29.90 1.09 -7.06
N ASN A 141 30.93 1.87 -6.74
CA ASN A 141 31.85 1.50 -5.67
C ASN A 141 31.20 1.75 -4.29
N GLU A 142 31.29 0.77 -3.40
CA GLU A 142 30.75 0.87 -2.04
C GLU A 142 31.73 1.52 -1.06
N TRP A 143 33.01 1.60 -1.42
CA TRP A 143 34.09 2.31 -0.71
C TRP A 143 35.29 2.56 -1.64
N TRP A 144 36.39 3.10 -1.10
CA TRP A 144 37.62 3.38 -1.83
C TRP A 144 38.13 2.13 -2.56
N THR A 145 38.53 2.25 -3.82
CA THR A 145 39.14 1.14 -4.58
C THR A 145 40.05 1.60 -5.70
N LYS A 146 41.02 0.74 -6.06
CA LYS A 146 41.84 0.84 -7.27
C LYS A 146 42.18 -0.57 -7.73
N GLY A 147 41.87 -0.92 -8.97
CA GLY A 147 42.22 -2.21 -9.57
C GLY A 147 41.28 -3.38 -9.26
N ASP A 148 40.33 -3.25 -8.31
CA ASP A 148 39.37 -4.31 -8.02
C ASP A 148 38.40 -4.51 -9.19
N ASN A 149 38.33 -5.74 -9.73
CA ASN A 149 37.51 -6.04 -10.90
C ASN A 149 36.00 -6.10 -10.56
N PRO A 150 35.13 -5.31 -11.23
CA PRO A 150 33.71 -5.23 -10.91
C PRO A 150 32.92 -6.54 -10.97
N VAL A 151 33.30 -7.51 -11.83
CA VAL A 151 32.60 -8.82 -11.92
C VAL A 151 33.10 -9.86 -10.94
N GLN A 152 34.31 -9.69 -10.38
CA GLN A 152 34.92 -10.66 -9.46
C GLN A 152 34.66 -10.32 -7.99
N ALA A 153 34.13 -9.13 -7.72
CA ALA A 153 33.91 -8.63 -6.36
C ALA A 153 32.82 -9.41 -5.57
N GLY A 154 31.91 -10.13 -6.25
CA GLY A 154 30.82 -10.86 -5.61
C GLY A 154 29.76 -9.94 -4.97
N ALA A 155 28.68 -10.52 -4.42
CA ALA A 155 27.50 -9.76 -3.95
C ALA A 155 27.74 -8.82 -2.75
N TYR A 156 28.89 -8.95 -2.07
CA TYR A 156 29.30 -8.11 -0.94
C TYR A 156 30.66 -7.41 -1.16
N GLY A 157 31.13 -7.37 -2.40
CA GLY A 157 32.41 -6.76 -2.73
C GLY A 157 32.35 -5.26 -2.99
N VAL A 158 33.50 -4.73 -3.40
CA VAL A 158 33.74 -3.32 -3.65
C VAL A 158 32.77 -2.70 -4.67
N TRP A 159 32.33 -3.48 -5.66
CA TRP A 159 31.49 -3.03 -6.75
C TRP A 159 30.11 -3.66 -6.69
N ARG A 160 29.07 -2.81 -6.66
CA ARG A 160 27.67 -3.23 -6.70
C ARG A 160 27.06 -2.96 -8.06
N ILE A 161 26.41 -3.97 -8.66
CA ILE A 161 25.64 -3.79 -9.91
C ILE A 161 24.44 -2.88 -9.60
N VAL A 162 24.29 -1.81 -10.39
CA VAL A 162 23.18 -0.85 -10.24
C VAL A 162 22.34 -0.70 -11.51
N GLY A 163 22.68 -1.40 -12.60
CA GLY A 163 21.87 -1.45 -13.81
C GLY A 163 22.63 -1.98 -15.03
N SER A 164 21.93 -2.04 -16.17
CA SER A 164 22.48 -2.37 -17.49
C SER A 164 22.91 -1.11 -18.23
N ALA A 165 24.06 -1.14 -18.90
CA ALA A 165 24.53 -0.04 -19.73
C ALA A 165 23.72 0.01 -21.04
N LEU A 166 23.09 1.16 -21.33
CA LEU A 166 22.47 1.41 -22.64
C LEU A 166 23.54 1.34 -23.75
N PRO A 167 23.21 0.84 -24.96
CA PRO A 167 24.14 0.84 -26.08
C PRO A 167 24.52 2.28 -26.44
N THR A 168 25.83 2.56 -26.44
CA THR A 168 26.37 3.85 -26.85
C THR A 168 26.39 3.96 -28.37
N ASN A 169 25.81 5.04 -28.91
CA ASN A 169 26.11 5.49 -30.28
C ASN A 169 27.56 6.01 -30.29
N ALA A 170 28.52 5.17 -30.64
CA ALA A 170 29.86 5.60 -30.99
C ALA A 170 29.88 6.05 -32.48
N PRO A 171 30.55 7.16 -32.82
CA PRO A 171 30.75 7.55 -34.22
C PRO A 171 31.63 6.52 -34.92
N THR A 172 31.10 5.90 -35.97
CA THR A 172 31.81 4.95 -36.82
C THR A 172 32.83 5.71 -37.67
N THR A 173 34.11 5.35 -37.58
CA THR A 173 35.12 5.78 -38.53
C THR A 173 34.87 5.09 -39.88
N ALA A 174 34.77 5.90 -40.93
CA ALA A 174 34.56 5.45 -42.30
C ALA A 174 35.75 4.62 -42.83
N PRO A 175 35.52 3.54 -43.58
CA PRO A 175 36.51 3.02 -44.50
C PRO A 175 36.19 3.51 -45.93
N THR A 176 37.03 4.41 -46.43
CA THR A 176 37.24 4.61 -47.87
C THR A 176 38.24 3.56 -48.34
N ASN A 177 37.86 2.76 -49.34
CA ASN A 177 38.68 2.37 -50.49
C ASN A 177 37.88 1.43 -51.42
N THR A 178 37.46 1.96 -52.57
CA THR A 178 37.21 1.24 -53.82
C THR A 178 38.55 0.88 -54.49
N PRO A 179 38.64 -0.24 -55.26
CA PRO A 179 38.43 -0.12 -56.70
C PRO A 179 37.65 -1.27 -57.39
N LEU A 180 36.67 -0.85 -58.21
CA LEU A 180 36.36 -1.20 -59.60
C LEU A 180 36.62 -2.63 -60.16
N ILE A 181 35.54 -3.33 -60.52
CA ILE A 181 35.34 -3.98 -61.85
C ILE A 181 33.84 -4.07 -62.20
N THR A 182 33.50 -3.72 -63.44
CA THR A 182 32.17 -3.65 -64.13
C THR A 182 31.97 -4.87 -65.07
N PRO A 183 30.88 -5.00 -65.87
CA PRO A 183 29.43 -5.06 -65.58
C PRO A 183 28.72 -6.28 -66.31
N SER A 184 27.37 -6.27 -66.34
CA SER A 184 26.42 -7.00 -67.25
C SER A 184 25.65 -8.17 -66.58
N ALA A 185 24.33 -8.37 -66.70
CA ALA A 185 23.30 -7.85 -67.61
C ALA A 185 21.92 -7.70 -66.92
N THR A 186 21.09 -6.82 -67.49
CA THR A 186 19.69 -6.44 -67.17
C THR A 186 18.66 -7.43 -67.79
N PRO A 187 17.33 -7.16 -67.79
CA PRO A 187 16.30 -7.35 -66.75
C PRO A 187 15.20 -8.36 -67.17
N THR A 188 14.24 -8.68 -66.30
CA THR A 188 12.90 -9.05 -66.80
C THR A 188 11.78 -8.50 -65.92
N VAL A 189 10.86 -7.81 -66.60
CA VAL A 189 9.64 -7.18 -66.12
C VAL A 189 8.48 -8.13 -66.47
N LYS A 190 7.44 -8.26 -65.63
CA LYS A 190 6.03 -7.99 -66.02
C LYS A 190 5.03 -8.24 -64.86
N PRO A 191 4.12 -7.28 -64.57
CA PRO A 191 2.93 -7.46 -63.75
C PRO A 191 1.70 -7.81 -64.62
N ILE A 192 0.74 -8.60 -64.10
CA ILE A 192 -0.59 -8.76 -64.74
C ILE A 192 -1.69 -8.81 -63.67
N ALA A 193 -2.78 -8.09 -63.98
CA ALA A 193 -3.99 -7.86 -63.22
C ALA A 193 -5.06 -8.98 -63.35
N THR A 194 -6.03 -8.91 -62.43
CA THR A 194 -7.41 -9.46 -62.34
C THR A 194 -8.26 -9.32 -63.63
N PRO A 195 -9.55 -9.77 -63.75
CA PRO A 195 -10.52 -10.40 -62.80
C PRO A 195 -11.38 -11.58 -63.38
N THR A 196 -12.26 -12.24 -62.59
CA THR A 196 -13.53 -12.81 -63.14
C THR A 196 -14.65 -12.90 -62.08
N VAL A 197 -15.86 -12.52 -62.53
CA VAL A 197 -17.19 -12.43 -61.88
C VAL A 197 -17.90 -13.81 -61.93
N VAL A 198 -18.89 -14.18 -61.11
CA VAL A 198 -20.36 -14.00 -61.30
C VAL A 198 -21.11 -14.70 -60.13
N PRO A 199 -22.32 -14.23 -59.71
CA PRO A 199 -23.08 -14.69 -58.54
C PRO A 199 -24.25 -15.65 -58.88
N THR A 200 -24.86 -16.26 -57.86
CA THR A 200 -26.19 -16.90 -58.00
C THR A 200 -27.11 -16.55 -56.83
N VAL A 201 -28.24 -15.92 -57.16
CA VAL A 201 -29.48 -15.80 -56.38
C VAL A 201 -30.57 -16.52 -57.18
N LYS A 202 -31.57 -17.14 -56.53
CA LYS A 202 -33.03 -16.76 -56.54
C LYS A 202 -33.91 -17.87 -55.86
N PRO A 203 -35.25 -17.73 -55.69
CA PRO A 203 -35.92 -17.66 -54.37
C PRO A 203 -37.13 -18.62 -54.22
N ILE A 204 -37.82 -18.64 -53.07
CA ILE A 204 -39.26 -18.96 -53.01
C ILE A 204 -39.98 -17.99 -52.05
N VAL A 205 -41.03 -17.37 -52.57
CA VAL A 205 -42.10 -16.61 -51.89
C VAL A 205 -43.41 -17.36 -52.10
N THR A 206 -44.37 -17.27 -51.18
CA THR A 206 -45.74 -16.73 -51.41
C THR A 206 -46.60 -16.76 -50.13
N PRO A 207 -47.70 -15.97 -50.05
CA PRO A 207 -48.09 -15.19 -48.87
C PRO A 207 -49.51 -15.51 -48.34
N THR A 208 -49.94 -14.83 -47.28
CA THR A 208 -51.37 -14.54 -47.08
C THR A 208 -51.55 -13.12 -46.57
N ALA A 209 -52.36 -12.36 -47.30
CA ALA A 209 -52.80 -11.01 -46.97
C ALA A 209 -54.20 -11.06 -46.36
N THR A 210 -54.50 -10.13 -45.46
CA THR A 210 -55.73 -9.31 -45.55
C THR A 210 -55.56 -8.03 -44.73
N SER A 211 -55.79 -6.91 -45.42
CA SER A 211 -55.87 -5.53 -44.96
C SER A 211 -57.22 -5.21 -44.30
N THR A 212 -57.27 -4.20 -43.41
CA THR A 212 -58.20 -3.05 -43.55
C THR A 212 -57.80 -1.89 -42.64
N VAL A 213 -58.00 -0.68 -43.17
CA VAL A 213 -57.65 0.66 -42.67
C VAL A 213 -58.91 1.34 -42.12
N LYS A 214 -58.81 2.24 -41.11
CA LYS A 214 -59.31 3.65 -41.15
C LYS A 214 -59.12 4.42 -39.82
N PRO A 215 -58.69 5.71 -39.86
CA PRO A 215 -58.52 6.61 -38.70
C PRO A 215 -59.70 7.57 -38.49
N THR A 216 -59.82 8.18 -37.30
CA THR A 216 -60.64 9.38 -37.07
C THR A 216 -60.00 10.30 -36.00
N ALA A 217 -60.06 11.61 -36.24
CA ALA A 217 -59.42 12.70 -35.49
C ALA A 217 -60.38 13.41 -34.50
N ALA A 218 -59.80 13.93 -33.38
CA ALA A 218 -59.96 15.24 -32.67
C ALA A 218 -61.36 15.90 -32.47
N PRO A 219 -61.51 16.99 -31.66
CA PRO A 219 -60.89 17.45 -30.39
C PRO A 219 -61.93 17.98 -29.34
N THR A 220 -61.54 18.17 -28.06
CA THR A 220 -62.18 19.22 -27.21
C THR A 220 -61.25 19.72 -26.09
N ALA A 221 -61.09 21.06 -26.01
CA ALA A 221 -60.52 21.83 -24.89
C ALA A 221 -61.54 21.90 -23.71
N THR A 222 -61.29 22.31 -22.46
CA THR A 222 -60.55 23.45 -21.89
C THR A 222 -60.59 23.33 -20.31
N PRO A 223 -60.23 24.33 -19.46
CA PRO A 223 -59.04 24.39 -18.59
C PRO A 223 -59.32 24.34 -17.06
N THR A 224 -58.28 24.25 -16.22
CA THR A 224 -58.18 25.06 -14.98
C THR A 224 -56.77 25.04 -14.37
N ALA A 225 -56.39 26.17 -13.78
CA ALA A 225 -55.05 26.60 -13.39
C ALA A 225 -54.66 26.25 -11.94
N SER A 226 -53.34 26.15 -11.67
CA SER A 226 -52.67 26.86 -10.56
C SER A 226 -51.14 26.73 -10.69
N PRO A 227 -50.35 27.81 -10.51
CA PRO A 227 -48.89 27.76 -10.66
C PRO A 227 -48.22 27.23 -9.39
N ALA A 228 -47.39 26.19 -9.54
CA ALA A 228 -46.42 25.77 -8.52
C ALA A 228 -45.07 26.49 -8.77
N PRO A 229 -44.33 26.85 -7.71
CA PRO A 229 -43.24 27.82 -7.77
C PRO A 229 -42.08 27.32 -8.61
N THR A 230 -41.57 28.20 -9.47
CA THR A 230 -40.35 28.02 -10.25
C THR A 230 -39.19 27.73 -9.32
N ALA A 231 -38.68 26.49 -9.33
CA ALA A 231 -37.41 26.18 -8.71
C ALA A 231 -36.31 26.96 -9.45
N THR A 232 -35.71 27.93 -8.79
CA THR A 232 -34.49 28.59 -9.24
C THR A 232 -33.44 27.51 -9.51
N PRO A 233 -32.79 27.47 -10.69
CA PRO A 233 -31.76 26.49 -10.96
C PRO A 233 -30.61 26.74 -9.99
N THR A 234 -30.46 25.85 -9.00
CA THR A 234 -29.23 25.80 -8.21
C THR A 234 -28.16 25.32 -9.17
N VAL A 235 -27.27 26.24 -9.54
CA VAL A 235 -26.09 25.94 -10.35
C VAL A 235 -25.32 24.87 -9.58
N ALA A 236 -25.28 23.65 -10.14
CA ALA A 236 -24.39 22.61 -9.63
C ALA A 236 -22.96 23.18 -9.63
N PRO A 237 -22.17 23.00 -8.55
CA PRO A 237 -20.78 23.46 -8.57
C PRO A 237 -20.08 22.80 -9.75
N THR A 238 -19.60 23.64 -10.68
CA THR A 238 -18.81 23.23 -11.82
C THR A 238 -17.65 22.38 -11.30
N ALA A 239 -17.62 21.10 -11.68
CA ALA A 239 -16.47 20.25 -11.41
C ALA A 239 -15.23 20.95 -11.99
N THR A 240 -14.32 21.36 -11.13
CA THR A 240 -12.99 21.80 -11.53
C THR A 240 -12.37 20.69 -12.39
N PRO A 241 -11.69 21.03 -13.50
CA PRO A 241 -11.11 20.03 -14.38
C PRO A 241 -10.18 19.13 -13.56
N LYS A 242 -10.50 17.84 -13.55
CA LYS A 242 -9.69 16.78 -12.94
C LYS A 242 -8.30 16.86 -13.58
N PRO A 243 -7.22 17.19 -12.85
CA PRO A 243 -5.89 17.16 -13.44
C PRO A 243 -5.61 15.72 -13.84
N SER A 244 -5.47 15.49 -15.14
CA SER A 244 -4.79 14.30 -15.64
C SER A 244 -3.36 14.37 -15.09
N PRO A 245 -2.81 13.32 -14.47
CA PRO A 245 -1.46 13.37 -13.95
C PRO A 245 -0.50 13.62 -15.11
N THR A 246 0.13 14.79 -15.11
CA THR A 246 1.23 15.10 -16.02
C THR A 246 2.47 14.41 -15.46
N PRO A 247 3.24 13.66 -16.27
CA PRO A 247 4.54 13.16 -15.85
C PRO A 247 5.39 14.31 -15.32
N VAL A 248 5.88 14.20 -14.08
CA VAL A 248 6.81 15.20 -13.54
C VAL A 248 8.24 14.77 -13.86
N SER A 249 9.03 15.71 -14.37
CA SER A 249 10.44 15.45 -14.69
C SER A 249 11.34 15.42 -13.45
N GLY A 250 10.85 15.90 -12.30
CA GLY A 250 11.67 16.09 -11.09
C GLY A 250 11.64 14.89 -10.14
N LEU A 251 12.82 14.44 -9.72
CA LEU A 251 12.99 13.48 -8.60
C LEU A 251 12.73 14.12 -7.23
N ILE A 252 12.75 15.46 -7.19
CA ILE A 252 12.56 16.27 -5.98
C ILE A 252 11.07 16.65 -5.90
N PRO A 253 10.39 16.35 -4.79
CA PRO A 253 9.02 16.79 -4.57
C PRO A 253 8.88 18.31 -4.67
N ALA A 254 7.80 18.80 -5.26
CA ALA A 254 7.53 20.24 -5.30
C ALA A 254 7.33 20.78 -3.88
N ARG A 255 7.97 21.92 -3.58
CA ARG A 255 7.80 22.60 -2.28
C ARG A 255 6.48 23.35 -2.15
N SER A 256 5.84 23.69 -3.27
CA SER A 256 4.52 24.33 -3.29
C SER A 256 3.45 23.30 -3.63
N LEU A 257 2.47 23.17 -2.74
CA LEU A 257 1.33 22.27 -2.87
C LEU A 257 0.06 23.11 -2.96
N THR A 258 -0.71 22.91 -4.03
CA THR A 258 -2.13 23.28 -4.03
C THR A 258 -2.88 22.14 -3.36
N LEU A 259 -3.47 22.39 -2.20
CA LEU A 259 -4.05 21.35 -1.38
C LEU A 259 -5.32 20.80 -2.02
N GLU A 260 -5.41 19.47 -2.03
CA GLU A 260 -6.68 18.80 -2.22
C GLU A 260 -7.62 19.17 -1.06
N GLN A 261 -8.89 19.40 -1.38
CA GLN A 261 -9.93 19.72 -0.40
C GLN A 261 -10.97 18.60 -0.40
N PRO A 262 -10.65 17.42 0.16
CA PRO A 262 -11.55 16.27 0.10
C PRO A 262 -12.83 16.46 0.94
N GLY A 263 -12.80 17.34 1.95
CA GLY A 263 -13.93 17.63 2.82
C GLY A 263 -13.70 17.19 4.26
N ASP A 264 -14.74 17.32 5.09
CA ASP A 264 -14.65 16.94 6.50
C ASP A 264 -14.76 15.41 6.66
N VAL A 265 -13.67 14.81 7.14
CA VAL A 265 -13.53 13.35 7.34
C VAL A 265 -14.69 12.71 8.12
N GLY A 266 -15.20 13.39 9.14
CA GLY A 266 -16.27 12.88 10.00
C GLY A 266 -17.62 12.89 9.31
N SER A 267 -17.93 13.98 8.62
CA SER A 267 -19.15 14.13 7.82
C SER A 267 -19.21 13.11 6.69
N LEU A 268 -18.08 12.89 6.00
CA LEU A 268 -17.99 11.92 4.92
C LEU A 268 -18.10 10.48 5.44
N ARG A 269 -17.40 10.14 6.53
CA ARG A 269 -17.54 8.84 7.20
C ARG A 269 -18.99 8.55 7.58
N ALA A 270 -19.64 9.49 8.27
CA ALA A 270 -21.00 9.31 8.76
C ALA A 270 -22.03 9.14 7.63
N ALA A 271 -21.88 9.87 6.53
CA ALA A 271 -22.78 9.74 5.39
C ALA A 271 -22.63 8.39 4.65
N GLN A 272 -21.43 7.80 4.65
CA GLN A 272 -21.19 6.45 4.11
C GLN A 272 -21.44 5.32 5.12
N LEU A 273 -21.77 5.64 6.36
CA LEU A 273 -21.98 4.68 7.46
C LEU A 273 -20.77 3.79 7.78
N ARG A 274 -19.56 4.33 7.56
CA ARG A 274 -18.31 3.61 7.83
C ARG A 274 -17.85 3.83 9.28
N SER A 275 -16.99 2.95 9.78
CA SER A 275 -16.47 3.01 11.16
C SER A 275 -15.39 4.07 11.39
N PHE A 276 -14.54 4.34 10.37
CA PHE A 276 -13.33 5.14 10.55
C PHE A 276 -13.24 6.35 9.63
N ASN A 277 -12.68 7.44 10.15
CA ASN A 277 -12.26 8.58 9.35
C ASN A 277 -11.10 8.15 8.47
N HIS A 278 -11.03 8.65 7.23
CA HIS A 278 -9.89 8.39 6.35
C HIS A 278 -8.81 9.46 6.52
N THR A 279 -7.61 9.19 6.02
CA THR A 279 -6.47 10.09 6.26
C THR A 279 -6.75 11.51 5.75
N PRO A 280 -6.48 12.55 6.58
CA PRO A 280 -6.48 13.94 6.13
C PRO A 280 -5.16 14.32 5.47
N PHE A 281 -4.16 13.42 5.47
CA PHE A 281 -2.79 13.72 5.07
C PHE A 281 -2.63 13.82 3.56
N GLN A 282 -1.86 14.83 3.18
CA GLN A 282 -1.24 14.96 1.88
C GLN A 282 0.28 14.91 2.08
N SER A 283 0.91 13.91 1.49
CA SER A 283 2.36 13.71 1.54
C SER A 283 3.10 14.83 0.82
N THR A 284 4.11 15.40 1.49
CA THR A 284 4.99 16.43 0.93
C THR A 284 6.28 15.86 0.32
N GLY A 285 6.69 14.66 0.72
CA GLY A 285 7.99 14.08 0.35
C GLY A 285 9.20 14.68 1.07
N TYR A 286 8.95 15.36 2.19
CA TYR A 286 9.98 15.90 3.07
C TYR A 286 9.92 15.26 4.46
N TRP A 287 11.07 15.22 5.14
CA TRP A 287 11.20 14.78 6.52
C TRP A 287 12.07 15.75 7.33
N VAL A 288 11.96 15.67 8.65
CA VAL A 288 12.69 16.49 9.61
C VAL A 288 13.19 15.66 10.78
N GLN A 289 14.13 16.22 11.54
CA GLN A 289 14.63 15.71 12.80
C GLN A 289 14.61 16.81 13.88
N PRO A 290 14.77 16.46 15.17
CA PRO A 290 14.77 17.45 16.25
C PRO A 290 15.78 18.57 16.00
N GLY A 291 15.35 19.82 16.18
CA GLY A 291 16.16 21.02 15.97
C GLY A 291 16.09 21.60 14.55
N ASP A 292 15.56 20.86 13.57
CA ASP A 292 15.32 21.43 12.24
C ASP A 292 14.29 22.55 12.30
N VAL A 293 14.47 23.56 11.44
CA VAL A 293 13.53 24.66 11.27
C VAL A 293 12.88 24.55 9.89
N LEU A 294 11.56 24.45 9.85
CA LEU A 294 10.73 24.56 8.65
C LEU A 294 10.12 25.96 8.60
N VAL A 295 10.21 26.62 7.45
CA VAL A 295 9.45 27.84 7.16
C VAL A 295 8.38 27.48 6.14
N VAL A 296 7.12 27.68 6.52
CA VAL A 296 5.95 27.28 5.75
C VAL A 296 5.07 28.49 5.50
N ASN A 297 4.80 28.80 4.24
CA ASN A 297 3.87 29.84 3.84
C ASN A 297 2.51 29.22 3.50
N TYR A 298 1.43 29.76 4.05
CA TYR A 298 0.06 29.33 3.74
C TYR A 298 -0.76 30.51 3.24
N VAL A 299 -1.39 30.35 2.07
CA VAL A 299 -2.32 31.34 1.52
C VAL A 299 -3.56 30.65 0.96
N TYR A 300 -4.66 31.39 0.86
CA TYR A 300 -5.86 30.91 0.18
C TYR A 300 -6.47 32.00 -0.71
N SER A 301 -7.26 31.58 -1.70
CA SER A 301 -8.13 32.45 -2.49
C SER A 301 -9.59 32.16 -2.21
N GLY A 302 -10.49 33.08 -2.58
CA GLY A 302 -11.93 32.92 -2.34
C GLY A 302 -12.29 33.02 -0.85
N SER A 303 -13.25 32.21 -0.43
CA SER A 303 -13.72 32.18 0.96
C SER A 303 -12.72 31.47 1.87
N ALA A 304 -12.53 32.02 3.08
CA ALA A 304 -11.72 31.40 4.12
C ALA A 304 -12.24 29.98 4.46
N PRO A 305 -11.37 28.99 4.64
CA PRO A 305 -11.80 27.65 5.03
C PRO A 305 -12.33 27.66 6.47
N ASN A 306 -13.34 26.82 6.73
CA ASN A 306 -13.91 26.66 8.07
C ASN A 306 -12.94 26.05 9.09
N LYS A 307 -11.90 25.35 8.60
CA LYS A 307 -10.77 24.83 9.38
C LYS A 307 -9.48 25.15 8.63
N GLN A 308 -8.48 25.68 9.33
CA GLN A 308 -7.16 25.94 8.73
C GLN A 308 -6.43 24.60 8.47
N PRO A 309 -5.61 24.51 7.42
CA PRO A 309 -4.72 23.37 7.24
C PRO A 309 -3.68 23.33 8.35
N GLU A 310 -3.16 22.14 8.61
CA GLU A 310 -2.16 21.89 9.65
C GLU A 310 -0.92 21.23 9.06
N ILE A 311 0.27 21.54 9.59
CA ILE A 311 1.47 20.71 9.39
C ILE A 311 1.48 19.65 10.48
N TRP A 312 1.55 18.38 10.06
CA TRP A 312 1.73 17.25 10.96
C TRP A 312 3.11 16.66 10.70
N LEU A 313 3.95 16.71 11.74
CA LEU A 313 5.22 16.00 11.77
C LEU A 313 4.98 14.66 12.44
N HIS A 314 4.78 13.63 11.62
CA HIS A 314 4.42 12.30 12.07
C HIS A 314 5.59 11.32 12.00
N ASN A 315 5.90 10.70 13.14
CA ASN A 315 6.80 9.55 13.22
C ASN A 315 5.99 8.27 12.96
N ILE A 316 6.47 7.41 12.07
CA ILE A 316 5.79 6.15 11.73
C ILE A 316 5.71 5.19 12.93
N ASP A 317 6.59 5.34 13.93
CA ASP A 317 6.61 4.54 15.16
C ASP A 317 5.52 4.92 16.17
N ASP A 318 4.68 5.92 15.87
CA ASP A 318 3.58 6.34 16.73
C ASP A 318 2.48 5.27 16.77
N ASP A 319 2.38 4.50 17.87
CA ASP A 319 1.30 3.53 18.10
C ASP A 319 0.14 4.09 18.95
N THR A 320 0.00 5.41 19.02
CA THR A 320 -1.12 6.02 19.73
C THR A 320 -2.33 6.14 18.82
N TRP A 321 -3.51 6.03 19.42
CA TRP A 321 -4.78 6.05 18.70
C TRP A 321 -5.10 7.38 18.00
N ASN A 322 -4.54 8.49 18.48
CA ASN A 322 -4.85 9.84 18.01
C ASN A 322 -3.62 10.59 17.46
N TYR A 323 -2.55 9.87 17.12
CA TYR A 323 -1.26 10.48 16.74
C TYR A 323 -0.76 11.45 17.82
N ASP A 324 -0.83 11.05 19.07
CA ASP A 324 -0.49 11.86 20.24
C ASP A 324 1.00 12.20 20.29
N THR A 325 1.85 11.45 19.57
CA THR A 325 3.29 11.75 19.48
C THR A 325 3.65 12.66 18.30
N ALA A 326 2.70 12.92 17.39
CA ALA A 326 2.92 13.82 16.26
C ALA A 326 2.92 15.28 16.73
N GLN A 327 3.88 16.07 16.22
CA GLN A 327 3.86 17.53 16.40
C GLN A 327 2.89 18.13 15.36
N LYS A 328 1.78 18.72 15.84
CA LYS A 328 0.69 19.26 15.02
C LYS A 328 0.67 20.79 15.11
N ILE A 329 0.75 21.46 13.97
CA ILE A 329 0.83 22.92 13.90
C ILE A 329 -0.26 23.46 12.98
N LYS A 330 -1.18 24.26 13.52
CA LYS A 330 -2.16 25.00 12.72
C LYS A 330 -1.46 26.13 11.97
N LEU A 331 -1.72 26.24 10.66
CA LEU A 331 -1.09 27.25 9.81
C LEU A 331 -1.90 28.55 9.79
N ASN A 332 -1.29 29.64 10.26
CA ASN A 332 -1.81 30.98 10.00
C ASN A 332 -1.56 31.39 8.55
N VAL A 333 -2.38 32.28 8.01
CA VAL A 333 -2.12 32.88 6.69
C VAL A 333 -0.80 33.64 6.73
N GLY A 334 0.03 33.45 5.71
CA GLY A 334 1.39 33.96 5.64
C GLY A 334 2.42 32.96 6.15
N SER A 335 3.55 33.48 6.63
CA SER A 335 4.72 32.68 7.02
C SER A 335 4.58 32.12 8.44
N ASN A 336 4.87 30.83 8.59
CA ASN A 336 4.89 30.08 9.84
C ASN A 336 6.27 29.44 10.01
N THR A 337 6.91 29.65 11.16
CA THR A 337 8.21 29.04 11.49
C THR A 337 8.00 27.92 12.50
N ILE A 338 8.43 26.71 12.15
CA ILE A 338 8.20 25.49 12.93
C ILE A 338 9.56 24.88 13.27
N VAL A 339 9.85 24.75 14.56
CA VAL A 339 11.02 24.00 15.03
C VAL A 339 10.58 22.58 15.34
N SER A 340 11.14 21.60 14.62
CA SER A 340 10.82 20.20 14.83
C SER A 340 11.37 19.72 16.18
N GLN A 341 10.54 19.03 16.94
CA GLN A 341 10.93 18.32 18.17
C GLN A 341 11.06 16.81 17.96
N VAL A 342 10.75 16.33 16.74
CA VAL A 342 10.62 14.91 16.42
C VAL A 342 11.35 14.56 15.13
N LYS A 343 11.66 13.28 14.96
CA LYS A 343 12.11 12.73 13.67
C LYS A 343 10.89 12.18 12.93
N ALA A 344 10.50 12.83 11.84
CA ALA A 344 9.18 12.64 11.27
C ALA A 344 9.11 12.96 9.78
N ALA A 345 8.19 12.31 9.08
CA ALA A 345 7.72 12.75 7.76
C ALA A 345 6.82 13.99 7.93
N VAL A 346 6.88 14.90 6.97
CA VAL A 346 6.11 16.15 6.94
C VAL A 346 4.86 15.95 6.09
N TYR A 347 3.68 16.11 6.70
CA TYR A 347 2.40 16.08 6.02
C TYR A 347 1.69 17.41 6.13
N VAL A 348 0.89 17.76 5.12
CA VAL A 348 -0.17 18.76 5.26
C VAL A 348 -1.48 18.03 5.53
N ALA A 349 -2.15 18.33 6.63
CA ALA A 349 -3.45 17.78 6.98
C ALA A 349 -4.55 18.80 6.67
N ALA A 350 -5.55 18.40 5.89
CA ALA A 350 -6.71 19.23 5.54
C ALA A 350 -8.00 18.60 6.07
N PHE A 351 -8.74 19.35 6.88
CA PHE A 351 -10.02 18.94 7.49
C PHE A 351 -11.19 19.82 7.05
N ASN A 352 -10.94 20.79 6.18
CA ASN A 352 -11.93 21.78 5.80
C ASN A 352 -12.99 21.20 4.86
N THR A 353 -14.18 21.78 4.92
CA THR A 353 -15.13 21.62 3.81
C THR A 353 -14.56 22.32 2.57
N PRO A 354 -14.80 21.80 1.34
CA PRO A 354 -14.26 22.41 0.14
C PRO A 354 -14.72 23.88 0.02
N THR A 355 -13.79 24.78 -0.27
CA THR A 355 -14.08 26.20 -0.53
C THR A 355 -14.25 26.43 -2.04
N ASN A 356 -14.62 27.65 -2.41
CA ASN A 356 -14.69 28.09 -3.81
C ASN A 356 -13.34 28.60 -4.35
N GLY A 357 -12.24 28.42 -3.61
CA GLY A 357 -10.91 28.86 -3.99
C GLY A 357 -9.84 27.82 -3.67
N GLU A 358 -8.58 28.20 -3.91
CA GLU A 358 -7.42 27.33 -3.70
C GLU A 358 -6.83 27.55 -2.32
N LEU A 359 -6.33 26.48 -1.70
CA LEU A 359 -5.44 26.56 -0.53
C LEU A 359 -4.04 26.18 -1.02
N LYS A 360 -3.06 27.05 -0.78
CA LYS A 360 -1.66 26.80 -1.16
C LYS A 360 -0.77 26.79 0.06
N VAL A 361 0.02 25.73 0.18
CA VAL A 361 1.05 25.59 1.20
C VAL A 361 2.39 25.46 0.52
N GLU A 362 3.35 26.28 0.92
CA GLU A 362 4.71 26.27 0.40
C GLU A 362 5.71 26.02 1.53
N LEU A 363 6.52 24.97 1.40
CA LEU A 363 7.69 24.72 2.25
C LEU A 363 8.85 25.62 1.80
N VAL A 364 8.80 26.90 2.18
CA VAL A 364 9.75 27.95 1.78
C VAL A 364 11.20 27.54 2.09
N SER A 365 11.46 26.98 3.27
CA SER A 365 12.79 26.46 3.63
C SER A 365 12.72 25.37 4.70
N GLY A 366 13.84 24.66 4.88
CA GLY A 366 13.95 23.52 5.80
C GLY A 366 13.33 22.24 5.26
N GLY A 367 13.52 21.13 5.96
CA GLY A 367 13.05 19.81 5.53
C GLY A 367 14.00 19.17 4.51
N ARG A 368 14.32 17.90 4.76
CA ARG A 368 15.16 17.06 3.90
C ARG A 368 14.27 16.24 2.98
N VAL A 369 14.73 15.99 1.76
CA VAL A 369 13.99 15.16 0.79
C VAL A 369 14.00 13.70 1.26
N MET A 370 12.88 13.00 1.07
CA MET A 370 12.79 11.55 1.12
C MET A 370 12.19 11.01 -0.19
N PRO A 371 12.50 9.76 -0.60
CA PRO A 371 11.89 9.17 -1.79
C PRO A 371 10.37 9.14 -1.69
N ARG A 372 9.71 9.68 -2.72
CA ARG A 372 8.26 9.77 -2.81
C ARG A 372 7.80 9.41 -4.23
N PHE A 373 7.38 8.17 -4.40
CA PHE A 373 6.76 7.73 -5.65
C PHE A 373 5.31 8.21 -5.75
N VAL A 374 4.88 8.59 -6.95
CA VAL A 374 3.50 9.02 -7.22
C VAL A 374 3.04 8.37 -8.51
N LEU A 375 2.05 7.49 -8.40
CA LEU A 375 1.50 6.76 -9.54
C LEU A 375 0.96 7.74 -10.60
N GLY A 376 1.37 7.53 -11.85
CA GLY A 376 0.99 8.38 -12.99
C GLY A 376 1.84 9.64 -13.15
N GLN A 377 2.68 10.00 -12.17
CA GLN A 377 3.63 11.12 -12.29
C GLN A 377 5.08 10.64 -12.40
N HIS A 378 5.41 9.52 -11.74
CA HIS A 378 6.75 8.94 -11.72
C HIS A 378 6.79 7.57 -12.40
N THR A 379 7.95 7.25 -12.98
CA THR A 379 8.31 5.93 -13.54
C THR A 379 9.04 5.05 -12.51
N ALA A 380 9.16 3.75 -12.79
CA ALA A 380 9.95 2.84 -11.95
C ALA A 380 11.44 3.20 -11.96
N GLU A 381 11.96 3.71 -13.07
CA GLU A 381 13.34 4.18 -13.20
C GLU A 381 13.58 5.42 -12.32
N GLN A 382 12.66 6.39 -12.34
CA GLN A 382 12.73 7.56 -11.46
C GLN A 382 12.64 7.15 -9.99
N TRP A 383 11.84 6.15 -9.64
CA TRP A 383 11.82 5.59 -8.29
C TRP A 383 13.19 5.06 -7.86
N GLN A 384 13.86 4.28 -8.72
CA GLN A 384 15.22 3.80 -8.43
C GLN A 384 16.20 4.96 -8.27
N GLN A 385 16.08 6.02 -9.07
CA GLN A 385 16.90 7.22 -8.92
C GLN A 385 16.66 7.93 -7.58
N MET A 386 15.39 8.03 -7.13
CA MET A 386 15.08 8.59 -5.80
C MET A 386 15.72 7.76 -4.69
N LEU A 387 15.65 6.43 -4.77
CA LEU A 387 16.26 5.53 -3.78
C LEU A 387 17.80 5.64 -3.77
N LEU A 388 18.42 5.81 -4.94
CA LEU A 388 19.88 6.01 -5.03
C LEU A 388 20.31 7.36 -4.44
N GLN A 389 19.50 8.40 -4.64
CA GLN A 389 19.84 9.76 -4.23
C GLN A 389 19.49 10.08 -2.78
N TYR A 390 18.38 9.52 -2.27
CA TYR A 390 17.80 9.84 -0.96
C TYR A 390 17.56 8.59 -0.10
N GLY A 391 18.27 7.50 -0.36
CA GLY A 391 18.18 6.25 0.40
C GLY A 391 18.73 6.31 1.83
N ASP A 392 19.28 7.46 2.25
CA ASP A 392 19.68 7.76 3.63
C ASP A 392 18.54 8.39 4.45
N ALA A 393 17.43 8.77 3.83
CA ALA A 393 16.23 9.20 4.53
C ALA A 393 15.68 8.08 5.45
N PRO A 394 15.06 8.42 6.59
CA PRO A 394 14.53 7.41 7.50
C PRO A 394 13.33 6.66 6.91
N TYR A 395 12.58 7.31 6.01
CA TYR A 395 11.31 6.83 5.49
C TYR A 395 11.25 7.01 3.97
N ALA A 396 10.33 6.30 3.34
CA ALA A 396 9.95 6.50 1.95
C ALA A 396 8.44 6.32 1.79
N GLU A 397 7.89 6.91 0.72
CA GLU A 397 6.45 6.89 0.46
C GLU A 397 6.11 6.48 -0.97
N LEU A 398 5.01 5.73 -1.09
CA LEU A 398 4.35 5.48 -2.37
C LEU A 398 2.92 6.00 -2.31
N VAL A 399 2.56 6.83 -3.28
CA VAL A 399 1.29 7.55 -3.30
C VAL A 399 0.57 7.26 -4.61
N SER A 400 -0.71 6.97 -4.54
CA SER A 400 -1.61 6.89 -5.69
C SER A 400 -2.79 7.85 -5.51
N ARG A 401 -3.83 7.70 -6.33
CA ARG A 401 -5.06 8.48 -6.15
C ARG A 401 -5.82 8.02 -4.90
N ARG A 402 -5.78 6.74 -4.55
CA ARG A 402 -6.61 6.17 -3.48
C ARG A 402 -5.82 5.69 -2.27
N MET A 403 -4.52 5.46 -2.39
CA MET A 403 -3.69 4.88 -1.34
C MET A 403 -2.41 5.68 -1.11
N MET A 404 -1.95 5.66 0.13
CA MET A 404 -0.62 6.11 0.55
C MET A 404 0.00 5.01 1.40
N LEU A 405 1.24 4.66 1.10
CA LEU A 405 2.04 3.71 1.86
C LEU A 405 3.26 4.45 2.42
N THR A 406 3.48 4.35 3.73
CA THR A 406 4.64 4.96 4.40
C THR A 406 5.34 3.89 5.22
N ALA A 407 6.64 3.69 4.97
CA ALA A 407 7.45 2.74 5.71
C ALA A 407 8.88 3.24 5.87
N SER A 408 9.61 2.60 6.78
CA SER A 408 11.05 2.79 6.93
C SER A 408 11.78 2.44 5.64
N MET A 409 12.88 3.15 5.38
CA MET A 409 13.68 2.94 4.17
C MET A 409 14.16 1.48 4.03
N GLY A 410 14.49 0.84 5.15
CA GLY A 410 14.93 -0.56 5.17
C GLY A 410 13.85 -1.53 4.65
N LYS A 411 12.57 -1.31 4.99
CA LYS A 411 11.47 -2.13 4.47
C LYS A 411 11.13 -1.81 3.03
N ILE A 412 11.20 -0.54 2.65
CA ILE A 412 11.00 -0.10 1.28
C ILE A 412 11.99 -0.79 0.35
N LEU A 413 13.29 -0.72 0.65
CA LEU A 413 14.35 -1.33 -0.15
C LEU A 413 14.25 -2.87 -0.22
N ARG A 414 13.64 -3.50 0.78
CA ARG A 414 13.51 -4.95 0.88
C ARG A 414 12.30 -5.50 0.11
N HIS A 415 11.16 -4.82 0.19
CA HIS A 415 9.88 -5.42 -0.19
C HIS A 415 9.24 -4.79 -1.43
N VAL A 416 9.52 -3.53 -1.73
CA VAL A 416 8.98 -2.87 -2.94
C VAL A 416 9.65 -3.45 -4.18
N ASP A 417 8.91 -4.27 -4.91
CA ASP A 417 9.36 -4.91 -6.14
C ASP A 417 9.15 -4.02 -7.36
N ASP A 418 7.92 -3.54 -7.54
CA ASP A 418 7.54 -2.64 -8.63
C ASP A 418 6.56 -1.59 -8.08
N PRO A 419 6.96 -0.31 -7.98
CA PRO A 419 6.13 0.74 -7.40
C PRO A 419 4.88 1.04 -8.26
N VAL A 420 4.96 0.85 -9.58
CA VAL A 420 3.84 1.09 -10.50
C VAL A 420 2.81 -0.03 -10.35
N ALA A 421 3.26 -1.28 -10.42
CA ALA A 421 2.38 -2.44 -10.29
C ALA A 421 1.74 -2.50 -8.89
N LEU A 422 2.52 -2.23 -7.84
CA LEU A 422 2.02 -2.21 -6.46
C LEU A 422 0.93 -1.16 -6.27
N MET A 423 1.18 0.08 -6.65
CA MET A 423 0.21 1.16 -6.41
C MET A 423 -1.01 1.06 -7.32
N THR A 424 -0.86 0.49 -8.52
CA THR A 424 -1.99 0.17 -9.40
C THR A 424 -2.87 -0.92 -8.77
N LEU A 425 -2.25 -1.96 -8.18
CA LEU A 425 -2.97 -3.03 -7.50
C LEU A 425 -3.71 -2.50 -6.26
N TRP A 426 -3.10 -1.61 -5.47
CA TRP A 426 -3.79 -0.98 -4.34
C TRP A 426 -5.00 -0.13 -4.78
N ASP A 427 -4.88 0.67 -5.84
CA ASP A 427 -6.01 1.43 -6.39
C ASP A 427 -7.15 0.52 -6.87
N GLU A 428 -6.81 -0.64 -7.46
CA GLU A 428 -7.79 -1.64 -7.88
C GLU A 428 -8.46 -2.35 -6.69
N ILE A 429 -7.70 -2.71 -5.64
CA ILE A 429 -8.25 -3.28 -4.40
C ILE A 429 -9.25 -2.32 -3.76
N VAL A 430 -8.90 -1.03 -3.65
CA VAL A 430 -9.82 -0.01 -3.13
C VAL A 430 -11.08 0.11 -4.02
N ARG A 431 -10.94 0.01 -5.35
CA ARG A 431 -12.09 0.00 -6.26
C ARG A 431 -12.99 -1.22 -6.05
N LEU A 432 -12.42 -2.39 -5.77
CA LEU A 432 -13.18 -3.61 -5.48
C LEU A 432 -13.95 -3.50 -4.17
N GLU A 433 -13.38 -2.89 -3.14
CA GLU A 433 -14.11 -2.63 -1.89
C GLU A 433 -15.20 -1.57 -2.06
N ASP A 434 -14.91 -0.48 -2.79
CA ASP A 434 -15.95 0.47 -3.20
C ASP A 434 -17.13 -0.28 -3.87
N GLU A 435 -16.83 -1.16 -4.84
CA GLU A 435 -17.83 -1.93 -5.58
C GLU A 435 -18.66 -2.84 -4.65
N GLN A 436 -18.03 -3.59 -3.77
CA GLN A 436 -18.68 -4.51 -2.83
C GLN A 436 -19.69 -3.79 -1.94
N TYR A 437 -19.37 -2.58 -1.50
CA TYR A 437 -20.24 -1.80 -0.63
C TYR A 437 -21.19 -0.87 -1.39
N GLY A 438 -21.29 -0.95 -2.72
CA GLY A 438 -22.25 -0.18 -3.52
C GLY A 438 -21.84 1.29 -3.72
N ILE A 439 -20.54 1.53 -3.75
CA ILE A 439 -19.92 2.83 -3.99
C ILE A 439 -19.33 2.82 -5.41
N LYS A 440 -19.74 3.75 -6.27
CA LYS A 440 -19.31 3.78 -7.67
C LYS A 440 -19.05 5.20 -8.16
N PRO A 441 -17.94 5.44 -8.89
CA PRO A 441 -17.66 6.75 -9.48
C PRO A 441 -18.84 7.29 -10.30
N GLY A 442 -19.16 8.56 -10.11
CA GLY A 442 -20.22 9.26 -10.87
C GLY A 442 -21.62 9.15 -10.26
N GLN A 443 -21.80 8.38 -9.18
CA GLN A 443 -23.02 8.41 -8.39
C GLN A 443 -23.10 9.67 -7.51
N ALA A 444 -24.31 10.02 -7.07
CA ALA A 444 -24.48 11.07 -6.07
C ALA A 444 -23.90 10.63 -4.71
N TRP A 445 -23.38 11.58 -3.95
CA TRP A 445 -23.00 11.34 -2.55
C TRP A 445 -24.23 10.86 -1.75
N PRO A 446 -24.14 9.82 -0.89
CA PRO A 446 -22.93 9.13 -0.39
C PRO A 446 -22.48 7.87 -1.16
N HIS A 447 -23.04 7.59 -2.34
CA HIS A 447 -22.73 6.38 -3.13
C HIS A 447 -21.56 6.57 -4.11
N ASN A 448 -20.83 7.67 -3.99
CA ASN A 448 -19.62 7.99 -4.76
C ASN A 448 -18.38 7.69 -3.89
N PRO A 449 -17.22 7.31 -4.46
CA PRO A 449 -16.03 7.08 -3.65
C PRO A 449 -15.64 8.31 -2.84
N THR A 450 -15.16 8.04 -1.64
CA THR A 450 -14.60 9.10 -0.79
C THR A 450 -13.45 9.79 -1.52
N PRO A 451 -13.37 11.13 -1.46
CA PRO A 451 -12.25 11.88 -2.04
C PRO A 451 -10.96 11.77 -1.21
N HIS A 452 -11.03 11.27 0.03
CA HIS A 452 -9.84 10.98 0.84
C HIS A 452 -9.11 9.72 0.34
N ARG A 453 -7.80 9.69 0.58
CA ARG A 453 -6.99 8.46 0.44
C ARG A 453 -7.15 7.57 1.67
N PHE A 454 -6.78 6.31 1.51
CA PHE A 454 -6.41 5.43 2.60
C PHE A 454 -4.91 5.53 2.85
N HIS A 455 -4.48 5.23 4.08
CA HIS A 455 -3.06 5.28 4.47
C HIS A 455 -2.69 3.98 5.17
N PHE A 456 -1.69 3.27 4.66
CA PHE A 456 -1.08 2.12 5.32
C PHE A 456 0.32 2.50 5.82
N VAL A 457 0.59 2.27 7.10
CA VAL A 457 1.84 2.70 7.77
C VAL A 457 2.56 1.51 8.40
N GLU A 458 3.87 1.41 8.21
CA GLU A 458 4.72 0.52 9.02
C GLU A 458 4.82 1.04 10.46
N LEU A 459 4.66 0.15 11.44
CA LEU A 459 4.77 0.47 12.85
C LEU A 459 5.78 -0.46 13.55
N ALA A 460 6.98 0.06 13.81
CA ALA A 460 8.10 -0.74 14.32
C ALA A 460 8.02 -1.20 15.78
N PRO A 461 7.41 -0.45 16.73
CA PRO A 461 7.24 -0.95 18.10
C PRO A 461 6.00 -1.82 18.30
N TYR A 462 5.30 -2.23 17.25
CA TYR A 462 4.03 -2.95 17.35
C TYR A 462 4.21 -4.47 17.51
N ASP A 463 3.54 -5.06 18.50
CA ASP A 463 3.56 -6.48 18.81
C ASP A 463 2.41 -7.29 18.19
N GLY A 464 1.41 -6.61 17.61
CA GLY A 464 0.37 -7.24 16.80
C GLY A 464 0.81 -7.54 15.37
N TRP A 465 -0.12 -8.01 14.52
CA TRP A 465 0.18 -8.28 13.11
C TRP A 465 -0.11 -7.07 12.23
N MET A 466 -1.38 -6.65 12.22
CA MET A 466 -1.90 -5.48 11.53
C MET A 466 -3.11 -4.94 12.30
N TYR A 467 -3.49 -3.69 12.04
CA TYR A 467 -4.74 -3.12 12.53
C TYR A 467 -5.25 -2.01 11.63
N SER A 468 -6.51 -1.63 11.86
CA SER A 468 -7.20 -0.53 11.19
C SER A 468 -7.85 0.40 12.21
N TRP A 469 -7.69 1.71 12.04
CA TRP A 469 -8.28 2.70 12.95
C TRP A 469 -8.57 4.02 12.25
N GLN A 470 -8.95 5.04 13.03
CA GLN A 470 -9.07 6.41 12.54
C GLN A 470 -7.81 6.82 11.77
N TYR A 471 -8.02 7.29 10.54
CA TYR A 471 -7.04 7.84 9.61
C TYR A 471 -6.08 6.84 8.94
N ARG A 472 -5.78 5.69 9.53
CA ARG A 472 -4.81 4.73 8.96
C ARG A 472 -5.16 3.26 9.18
N MET A 473 -4.54 2.43 8.36
CA MET A 473 -4.20 1.05 8.64
C MET A 473 -2.72 0.99 9.00
N ALA A 474 -2.33 0.03 9.84
CA ALA A 474 -0.97 -0.16 10.27
C ALA A 474 -0.57 -1.64 10.23
N THR A 475 0.71 -1.89 10.03
CA THR A 475 1.29 -3.23 10.03
C THR A 475 2.54 -3.25 10.89
N ALA A 476 2.78 -4.36 11.57
CA ALA A 476 4.06 -4.58 12.23
C ALA A 476 5.21 -4.55 11.23
N SER A 477 6.40 -4.24 11.73
CA SER A 477 7.65 -4.31 10.99
C SER A 477 8.11 -5.74 10.68
N ASP A 478 7.42 -6.79 11.11
CA ASP A 478 7.78 -8.15 10.68
C ASP A 478 7.70 -8.28 9.15
N ASP A 479 8.69 -8.94 8.54
CA ASP A 479 8.80 -9.04 7.07
C ASP A 479 7.66 -9.83 6.41
N GLY A 480 7.02 -10.73 7.18
CA GLY A 480 5.81 -11.41 6.74
C GLY A 480 4.62 -10.45 6.69
N ALA A 481 4.53 -9.51 7.64
CA ALA A 481 3.45 -8.54 7.71
C ALA A 481 3.63 -7.42 6.66
N ILE A 482 4.63 -6.55 6.83
CA ILE A 482 4.86 -5.40 5.93
C ILE A 482 5.13 -5.83 4.49
N GLY A 483 5.70 -7.02 4.28
CA GLY A 483 5.94 -7.57 2.95
C GLY A 483 4.66 -7.77 2.14
N THR A 484 3.53 -8.13 2.77
CA THR A 484 2.24 -8.28 2.07
C THR A 484 1.59 -6.93 1.73
N VAL A 485 2.02 -5.83 2.35
CA VAL A 485 1.57 -4.46 2.05
C VAL A 485 2.43 -3.83 0.94
N LEU A 486 3.74 -4.05 0.97
CA LEU A 486 4.72 -3.36 0.12
C LEU A 486 5.14 -4.13 -1.14
N ASN A 487 4.74 -5.39 -1.31
CA ASN A 487 5.15 -6.20 -2.47
C ASN A 487 3.95 -6.56 -3.34
N SER A 488 4.01 -6.21 -4.64
CA SER A 488 2.87 -6.37 -5.55
C SER A 488 2.44 -7.84 -5.71
N LYS A 489 3.40 -8.77 -5.71
CA LYS A 489 3.13 -10.21 -5.85
C LYS A 489 2.51 -10.77 -4.58
N LYS A 490 3.09 -10.49 -3.42
CA LYS A 490 2.54 -10.94 -2.12
C LYS A 490 1.16 -10.34 -1.86
N LEU A 491 0.99 -9.03 -2.10
CA LEU A 491 -0.32 -8.38 -1.96
C LEU A 491 -1.38 -9.04 -2.84
N LYS A 492 -1.02 -9.53 -4.04
CA LYS A 492 -1.95 -10.19 -4.94
C LYS A 492 -2.31 -11.61 -4.50
N THR A 493 -1.34 -12.41 -4.04
CA THR A 493 -1.52 -13.85 -3.81
C THR A 493 -1.73 -14.23 -2.34
N ASP A 494 -1.30 -13.38 -1.41
CA ASP A 494 -1.29 -13.62 0.04
C ASP A 494 -1.71 -12.35 0.81
N GLY A 495 -2.58 -11.53 0.21
CA GLY A 495 -2.95 -10.22 0.74
C GLY A 495 -4.05 -10.21 1.80
N TRP A 496 -4.41 -11.35 2.41
CA TRP A 496 -5.59 -11.42 3.29
C TRP A 496 -5.55 -10.39 4.41
N GLY A 497 -4.42 -10.25 5.10
CA GLY A 497 -4.24 -9.26 6.19
C GLY A 497 -4.47 -7.82 5.71
N PRO A 498 -3.72 -7.33 4.71
CA PRO A 498 -3.93 -5.98 4.20
C PRO A 498 -5.35 -5.71 3.67
N TRP A 499 -5.99 -6.68 3.02
CA TRP A 499 -7.39 -6.55 2.58
C TRP A 499 -8.38 -6.55 3.77
N HIS A 500 -8.07 -7.28 4.83
CA HIS A 500 -8.87 -7.31 6.05
C HIS A 500 -8.84 -5.94 6.75
N GLU A 501 -7.66 -5.32 6.88
CA GLU A 501 -7.55 -3.99 7.47
C GLU A 501 -8.24 -2.90 6.65
N LEU A 502 -8.19 -3.00 5.32
CA LEU A 502 -8.93 -2.11 4.45
C LEU A 502 -10.44 -2.32 4.62
N GLY A 503 -10.89 -3.57 4.74
CA GLY A 503 -12.28 -3.92 5.02
C GLY A 503 -12.83 -3.24 6.27
N HIS A 504 -12.04 -3.13 7.34
CA HIS A 504 -12.45 -2.40 8.55
C HIS A 504 -12.73 -0.91 8.30
N GLN A 505 -12.09 -0.28 7.31
CA GLN A 505 -12.37 1.10 6.92
C GLN A 505 -13.71 1.27 6.19
N TYR A 506 -14.22 0.20 5.57
CA TYR A 506 -15.50 0.15 4.86
C TYR A 506 -16.66 -0.41 5.68
N GLN A 507 -16.35 -1.23 6.68
CA GLN A 507 -17.32 -1.95 7.50
C GLN A 507 -18.43 -1.02 7.99
N MET A 508 -19.68 -1.44 7.75
CA MET A 508 -20.86 -0.68 8.11
C MET A 508 -21.40 -1.16 9.46
N SER A 509 -21.52 -0.25 10.42
CA SER A 509 -22.01 -0.59 11.76
C SER A 509 -23.46 -1.07 11.76
N THR A 510 -24.28 -0.62 10.79
CA THR A 510 -25.71 -0.93 10.71
C THR A 510 -26.06 -2.41 10.48
N PHE A 511 -25.07 -3.24 10.16
CA PHE A 511 -25.21 -4.70 10.10
C PHE A 511 -24.02 -5.44 10.72
N THR A 512 -23.24 -4.77 11.56
CA THR A 512 -22.12 -5.37 12.29
C THR A 512 -22.40 -5.26 13.79
N TRP A 513 -23.28 -6.13 14.28
CA TRP A 513 -23.62 -6.22 15.70
C TRP A 513 -22.47 -6.80 16.53
N ALA A 514 -22.64 -6.86 17.86
CA ALA A 514 -21.60 -7.34 18.76
C ALA A 514 -21.00 -8.70 18.34
N ASP A 515 -19.68 -8.80 18.54
CA ASP A 515 -18.82 -9.93 18.18
C ASP A 515 -18.76 -10.28 16.68
N GLN A 516 -19.28 -9.41 15.80
CA GLN A 516 -19.20 -9.59 14.35
C GLN A 516 -18.18 -8.70 13.64
N THR A 517 -17.48 -7.81 14.37
CA THR A 517 -16.43 -6.94 13.81
C THR A 517 -15.38 -7.75 13.06
N GLU A 518 -14.85 -8.81 13.67
CA GLU A 518 -13.88 -9.72 13.04
C GLU A 518 -14.51 -10.74 12.10
N VAL A 519 -15.83 -10.73 11.93
CA VAL A 519 -16.57 -11.68 11.09
C VAL A 519 -16.93 -11.04 9.75
N THR A 520 -17.67 -9.93 9.78
CA THR A 520 -18.18 -9.28 8.56
C THR A 520 -17.07 -8.64 7.74
N VAL A 521 -15.97 -8.22 8.38
CA VAL A 521 -14.79 -7.68 7.68
C VAL A 521 -14.18 -8.69 6.68
N ASN A 522 -14.28 -9.99 6.97
CA ASN A 522 -13.75 -11.03 6.08
C ASN A 522 -14.51 -11.15 4.76
N LEU A 523 -15.69 -10.51 4.64
CA LEU A 523 -16.35 -10.34 3.36
C LEU A 523 -15.50 -9.51 2.40
N SER A 524 -14.82 -8.47 2.89
CA SER A 524 -13.91 -7.64 2.08
C SER A 524 -12.76 -8.47 1.55
N SER A 525 -12.07 -9.19 2.44
CA SER A 525 -10.95 -10.07 2.05
C SER A 525 -11.38 -11.15 1.06
N ALA A 526 -12.53 -11.82 1.30
CA ALA A 526 -13.04 -12.86 0.39
C ALA A 526 -13.45 -12.29 -0.98
N TYR A 527 -14.05 -11.09 -1.00
CA TYR A 527 -14.45 -10.42 -2.24
C TYR A 527 -13.24 -10.02 -3.10
N VAL A 528 -12.23 -9.40 -2.48
CA VAL A 528 -10.97 -9.05 -3.15
C VAL A 528 -10.25 -10.31 -3.64
N GLN A 529 -10.12 -11.33 -2.78
CA GLN A 529 -9.49 -12.61 -3.13
C GLN A 529 -10.12 -13.23 -4.38
N ARG A 530 -11.46 -13.33 -4.41
CA ARG A 530 -12.21 -13.85 -5.56
C ARG A 530 -12.02 -13.00 -6.81
N ALA A 531 -12.06 -11.67 -6.67
CA ALA A 531 -11.90 -10.75 -7.80
C ALA A 531 -10.50 -10.79 -8.42
N LEU A 532 -9.46 -11.04 -7.61
CA LEU A 532 -8.08 -11.23 -8.05
C LEU A 532 -7.79 -12.64 -8.58
N GLY A 533 -8.83 -13.49 -8.69
CA GLY A 533 -8.74 -14.85 -9.21
C GLY A 533 -7.95 -15.82 -8.32
N GLN A 534 -7.80 -15.52 -7.03
CA GLN A 534 -7.11 -16.38 -6.09
C GLN A 534 -8.03 -17.49 -5.55
N PRO A 535 -7.50 -18.68 -5.20
CA PRO A 535 -8.28 -19.72 -4.55
C PRO A 535 -8.93 -19.22 -3.25
N SER A 536 -10.20 -19.56 -3.03
CA SER A 536 -10.91 -19.17 -1.81
C SER A 536 -10.20 -19.72 -0.56
N ARG A 537 -9.99 -18.84 0.42
CA ARG A 537 -9.50 -19.23 1.75
C ARG A 537 -10.42 -20.22 2.43
N TYR A 538 -11.73 -20.05 2.26
CA TYR A 538 -12.73 -20.92 2.88
C TYR A 538 -12.66 -22.36 2.33
N GLU A 539 -12.22 -22.50 1.08
CA GLU A 539 -11.93 -23.78 0.45
C GLU A 539 -10.60 -24.36 0.92
N THR A 540 -9.51 -23.59 0.78
CA THR A 540 -8.15 -24.09 1.01
C THR A 540 -7.82 -24.35 2.48
N GLN A 541 -8.49 -23.69 3.41
CA GLN A 541 -8.26 -23.84 4.86
C GLN A 541 -9.32 -24.71 5.56
N GLY A 542 -10.18 -25.39 4.79
CA GLY A 542 -11.18 -26.32 5.34
C GLY A 542 -12.32 -25.64 6.12
N THR A 543 -12.52 -24.33 5.95
CA THR A 543 -13.63 -23.59 6.60
C THR A 543 -14.97 -24.17 6.20
N TRP A 544 -15.19 -24.47 4.91
CA TRP A 544 -16.45 -25.07 4.45
C TRP A 544 -16.76 -26.41 5.10
N THR A 545 -15.73 -27.24 5.36
CA THR A 545 -15.91 -28.51 6.08
C THR A 545 -16.44 -28.27 7.49
N LYS A 546 -15.85 -27.31 8.21
CA LYS A 546 -16.32 -26.91 9.55
C LYS A 546 -17.73 -26.30 9.50
N THR A 547 -18.00 -25.47 8.49
CA THR A 547 -19.33 -24.86 8.27
C THR A 547 -20.40 -25.92 8.10
N PHE A 548 -20.20 -26.91 7.22
CA PHE A 548 -21.19 -27.97 7.03
C PHE A 548 -21.32 -28.88 8.25
N ALA A 549 -20.23 -29.11 9.00
CA ALA A 549 -20.31 -29.82 10.27
C ALA A 549 -21.20 -29.08 11.29
N TYR A 550 -21.08 -27.75 11.37
CA TYR A 550 -21.96 -26.91 12.19
C TYR A 550 -23.42 -26.96 11.71
N LEU A 551 -23.66 -26.79 10.41
CA LEU A 551 -25.01 -26.78 9.83
C LEU A 551 -25.75 -28.12 9.95
N ASN A 552 -25.02 -29.23 10.09
CA ASN A 552 -25.57 -30.57 10.28
C ASN A 552 -25.94 -30.89 11.75
N GLN A 553 -25.61 -30.03 12.72
CA GLN A 553 -25.98 -30.24 14.12
C GLN A 553 -27.50 -30.14 14.30
N ALA A 554 -28.08 -30.94 15.20
CA ALA A 554 -29.52 -30.92 15.46
C ALA A 554 -30.01 -29.58 16.03
N THR A 555 -29.21 -28.98 16.91
CA THR A 555 -29.41 -27.65 17.50
C THR A 555 -28.24 -26.76 17.11
N ARG A 556 -28.53 -25.52 16.70
CA ARG A 556 -27.52 -24.56 16.24
C ARG A 556 -27.84 -23.20 16.86
N ASP A 557 -26.80 -22.52 17.30
CA ASP A 557 -26.87 -21.15 17.78
C ASP A 557 -25.70 -20.39 17.17
N PHE A 558 -26.02 -19.35 16.40
CA PHE A 558 -25.01 -18.56 15.71
C PHE A 558 -24.14 -17.77 16.68
N ALA A 559 -24.74 -17.29 17.78
CA ALA A 559 -24.08 -16.40 18.73
C ALA A 559 -22.96 -17.11 19.48
N THR A 560 -23.10 -18.42 19.72
CA THR A 560 -22.12 -19.24 20.44
C THR A 560 -21.10 -19.94 19.55
N GLN A 561 -21.18 -19.78 18.22
CA GLN A 561 -20.16 -20.29 17.30
C GLN A 561 -18.85 -19.50 17.46
N SER A 562 -17.80 -20.15 17.98
CA SER A 562 -16.51 -19.52 18.30
C SER A 562 -15.59 -19.35 17.09
N ASP A 563 -15.74 -20.14 16.02
CA ASP A 563 -14.94 -19.97 14.80
C ASP A 563 -15.51 -18.83 13.95
N LEU A 564 -14.81 -17.68 13.96
CA LEU A 564 -15.20 -16.48 13.21
C LEU A 564 -15.31 -16.73 11.71
N PHE A 565 -14.49 -17.64 11.13
CA PHE A 565 -14.55 -17.92 9.71
C PHE A 565 -15.77 -18.77 9.37
N VAL A 566 -16.17 -19.69 10.26
CA VAL A 566 -17.47 -20.38 10.11
C VAL A 566 -18.61 -19.37 10.12
N ARG A 567 -18.62 -18.40 11.06
CA ARG A 567 -19.63 -17.33 11.06
C ARG A 567 -19.60 -16.48 9.79
N ALA A 568 -18.40 -16.15 9.28
CA ALA A 568 -18.24 -15.35 8.07
C ALA A 568 -18.85 -16.04 6.83
N THR A 569 -18.83 -17.39 6.79
CA THR A 569 -19.42 -18.13 5.67
C THR A 569 -20.94 -17.98 5.56
N MET A 570 -21.68 -17.71 6.66
CA MET A 570 -23.11 -17.38 6.56
C MET A 570 -23.31 -16.15 5.69
N PHE A 571 -22.59 -15.08 5.99
CA PHE A 571 -22.66 -13.84 5.22
C PHE A 571 -22.23 -14.09 3.76
N TRP A 572 -21.13 -14.80 3.57
CA TRP A 572 -20.63 -15.09 2.22
C TRP A 572 -21.58 -15.93 1.36
N GLN A 573 -22.37 -16.84 1.96
CA GLN A 573 -23.37 -17.62 1.24
C GLN A 573 -24.46 -16.76 0.59
N LEU A 574 -24.79 -15.60 1.16
CA LEU A 574 -25.73 -14.66 0.54
C LEU A 574 -25.17 -14.06 -0.75
N ASP A 575 -23.88 -13.70 -0.76
CA ASP A 575 -23.18 -13.27 -1.98
C ASP A 575 -23.14 -14.40 -3.02
N LEU A 576 -22.80 -15.63 -2.61
CA LEU A 576 -22.77 -16.78 -3.52
C LEU A 576 -24.14 -17.09 -4.14
N ALA A 577 -25.22 -16.94 -3.37
CA ALA A 577 -26.58 -17.26 -3.81
C ALA A 577 -27.19 -16.17 -4.71
N PHE A 578 -26.99 -14.90 -4.37
CA PHE A 578 -27.70 -13.77 -5.00
C PHE A 578 -26.82 -12.88 -5.88
N GLY A 579 -25.52 -13.19 -5.95
CA GLY A 579 -24.57 -12.55 -6.84
C GLY A 579 -23.64 -11.53 -6.16
N ARG A 580 -22.58 -11.18 -6.88
CA ARG A 580 -21.49 -10.30 -6.41
C ARG A 580 -21.93 -8.89 -6.03
N ASP A 581 -23.11 -8.45 -6.47
CA ASP A 581 -23.66 -7.14 -6.16
C ASP A 581 -24.66 -7.16 -4.99
N PHE A 582 -24.85 -8.30 -4.32
CA PHE A 582 -25.76 -8.45 -3.19
C PHE A 582 -25.43 -7.45 -2.06
N TYR A 583 -24.17 -7.45 -1.59
CA TYR A 583 -23.73 -6.52 -0.55
C TYR A 583 -23.69 -5.07 -1.04
N ALA A 584 -23.53 -4.85 -2.35
CA ALA A 584 -23.58 -3.52 -2.93
C ALA A 584 -25.00 -2.93 -2.80
N LYS A 585 -26.01 -3.72 -3.17
CA LYS A 585 -27.44 -3.37 -3.00
C LYS A 585 -27.78 -3.17 -1.52
N LEU A 586 -27.30 -4.05 -0.65
CA LEU A 586 -27.53 -3.96 0.79
C LEU A 586 -26.95 -2.67 1.38
N GLY A 587 -25.68 -2.36 1.09
CA GLY A 587 -25.03 -1.13 1.52
C GLY A 587 -25.75 0.12 1.02
N THR A 588 -26.20 0.11 -0.24
CA THR A 588 -27.02 1.20 -0.81
C THR A 588 -28.33 1.38 -0.05
N ASN A 589 -29.04 0.30 0.29
CA ASN A 589 -30.29 0.36 1.05
C ASN A 589 -30.07 0.99 2.44
N TYR A 590 -29.06 0.55 3.19
CA TYR A 590 -28.74 1.12 4.49
C TYR A 590 -28.35 2.60 4.42
N ARG A 591 -27.56 3.01 3.42
CA ARG A 591 -27.19 4.43 3.24
C ARG A 591 -28.39 5.31 2.88
N ASN A 592 -29.36 4.78 2.14
CA ASN A 592 -30.61 5.47 1.82
C ASN A 592 -31.64 5.43 2.95
N MET A 593 -31.46 4.55 3.95
CA MET A 593 -32.34 4.45 5.10
C MET A 593 -32.30 5.75 5.92
N PRO A 594 -33.47 6.36 6.21
CA PRO A 594 -33.56 7.53 7.08
C PRO A 594 -32.86 7.28 8.41
N ALA A 595 -32.13 8.27 8.92
CA ALA A 595 -31.32 8.11 10.14
C ALA A 595 -32.15 7.60 11.34
N ALA A 596 -33.39 8.05 11.49
CA ALA A 596 -34.30 7.62 12.55
C ALA A 596 -34.79 6.16 12.42
N GLN A 597 -34.62 5.53 11.25
CA GLN A 597 -35.00 4.14 10.99
C GLN A 597 -33.81 3.18 11.03
N ARG A 598 -32.58 3.69 11.13
CA ARG A 598 -31.38 2.85 11.18
C ARG A 598 -31.39 2.04 12.47
N PRO A 599 -31.06 0.74 12.41
CA PRO A 599 -31.03 -0.08 13.61
C PRO A 599 -29.91 0.39 14.54
N SER A 600 -30.15 0.22 15.83
CA SER A 600 -29.17 0.47 16.88
C SER A 600 -29.31 -0.60 17.96
N GLY A 601 -28.20 -1.27 18.25
CA GLY A 601 -28.14 -2.36 19.21
C GLY A 601 -28.38 -3.73 18.58
N ASP A 602 -27.80 -4.76 19.20
CA ASP A 602 -27.58 -6.07 18.57
C ASP A 602 -28.84 -6.70 17.98
N GLU A 603 -29.94 -6.76 18.73
CA GLU A 603 -31.16 -7.39 18.22
C GLU A 603 -31.85 -6.56 17.13
N ALA A 604 -31.86 -5.23 17.25
CA ALA A 604 -32.42 -4.39 16.19
C ALA A 604 -31.61 -4.54 14.89
N GLU A 605 -30.28 -4.63 15.00
CA GLU A 605 -29.37 -4.83 13.88
C GLU A 605 -29.54 -6.21 13.23
N LYS A 606 -29.60 -7.30 14.01
CA LYS A 606 -29.87 -8.66 13.48
C LYS A 606 -31.21 -8.74 12.78
N GLN A 607 -32.29 -8.27 13.42
CA GLN A 607 -33.63 -8.35 12.86
C GLN A 607 -33.76 -7.47 11.60
N THR A 608 -33.14 -6.29 11.59
CA THR A 608 -33.10 -5.43 10.40
C THR A 608 -32.26 -6.06 9.30
N PHE A 609 -31.14 -6.70 9.63
CA PHE A 609 -30.33 -7.44 8.66
C PHE A 609 -31.14 -8.53 7.97
N ILE A 610 -31.95 -9.31 8.71
CA ILE A 610 -32.86 -10.32 8.13
C ILE A 610 -33.84 -9.67 7.14
N ILE A 611 -34.42 -8.52 7.50
CA ILE A 611 -35.38 -7.79 6.65
C ILE A 611 -34.71 -7.25 5.38
N GLU A 612 -33.58 -6.55 5.53
CA GLU A 612 -32.91 -5.89 4.40
C GLU A 612 -32.28 -6.90 3.44
N THR A 613 -31.70 -7.98 3.96
CA THR A 613 -31.19 -9.08 3.11
C THR A 613 -32.33 -9.76 2.35
N SER A 614 -33.47 -10.00 3.00
CA SER A 614 -34.66 -10.54 2.33
C SER A 614 -35.21 -9.59 1.26
N ARG A 615 -35.22 -8.27 1.54
CA ARG A 615 -35.61 -7.24 0.58
C ARG A 615 -34.71 -7.25 -0.66
N VAL A 616 -33.40 -7.29 -0.45
CA VAL A 616 -32.39 -7.27 -1.53
C VAL A 616 -32.44 -8.56 -2.34
N ALA A 617 -32.62 -9.70 -1.68
CA ALA A 617 -32.76 -11.00 -2.33
C ALA A 617 -34.06 -11.11 -3.14
N GLY A 618 -35.14 -10.45 -2.70
CA GLY A 618 -36.49 -10.68 -3.22
C GLY A 618 -37.14 -11.97 -2.70
N TYR A 619 -36.56 -12.58 -1.66
CA TYR A 619 -36.98 -13.83 -1.04
C TYR A 619 -37.11 -13.65 0.46
N ASP A 620 -38.08 -14.32 1.09
CA ASP A 620 -38.12 -14.46 2.54
C ASP A 620 -36.99 -15.40 2.98
N LEU A 621 -35.93 -14.83 3.57
CA LEU A 621 -34.75 -15.57 4.02
C LEU A 621 -34.90 -16.19 5.42
N THR A 622 -36.11 -16.20 6.00
CA THR A 622 -36.38 -16.86 7.29
C THR A 622 -35.83 -18.30 7.36
N PRO A 623 -35.99 -19.16 6.33
CA PRO A 623 -35.43 -20.52 6.36
C PRO A 623 -33.90 -20.53 6.45
N PHE A 624 -33.23 -19.60 5.76
CA PHE A 624 -31.77 -19.49 5.77
C PHE A 624 -31.24 -19.10 7.15
N PHE A 625 -31.81 -18.06 7.77
CA PHE A 625 -31.38 -17.61 9.09
C PHE A 625 -31.71 -18.62 10.19
N THR A 626 -32.86 -19.28 10.09
CA THR A 626 -33.23 -20.38 11.00
C THR A 626 -32.25 -21.55 10.89
N GLN A 627 -31.82 -21.89 9.67
CA GLN A 627 -30.80 -22.92 9.47
C GLN A 627 -29.46 -22.53 10.11
N TRP A 628 -29.10 -21.25 10.08
CA TRP A 628 -27.89 -20.75 10.74
C TRP A 628 -28.03 -20.55 12.26
N GLY A 629 -29.19 -20.85 12.85
CA GLY A 629 -29.39 -20.69 14.29
C GLY A 629 -29.58 -19.23 14.72
N ILE A 630 -30.10 -18.38 13.83
CA ILE A 630 -30.50 -17.00 14.13
C ILE A 630 -32.03 -16.95 14.21
N ALA A 631 -32.55 -16.54 15.38
CA ALA A 631 -33.99 -16.44 15.61
C ALA A 631 -34.60 -15.26 14.84
N VAL A 632 -35.74 -15.52 14.17
CA VAL A 632 -36.53 -14.49 13.49
C VAL A 632 -37.72 -14.13 14.36
N SER A 633 -37.77 -12.88 14.84
CA SER A 633 -38.83 -12.43 15.75
C SER A 633 -40.20 -12.40 15.07
N ALA A 634 -41.28 -12.46 15.87
CA ALA A 634 -42.66 -12.39 15.35
C ALA A 634 -42.92 -11.07 14.58
N ASP A 635 -42.34 -9.96 15.03
CA ASP A 635 -42.42 -8.67 14.36
C ASP A 635 -41.72 -8.71 13.00
N THR A 636 -40.53 -9.31 12.93
CA THR A 636 -39.78 -9.49 11.68
C THR A 636 -40.57 -10.36 10.70
N GLN A 637 -41.13 -11.49 11.14
CA GLN A 637 -41.97 -12.34 10.29
C GLN A 637 -43.21 -11.60 9.77
N THR A 638 -43.79 -10.72 10.58
CA THR A 638 -44.93 -9.90 10.15
C THR A 638 -44.53 -8.89 9.09
N LYS A 639 -43.37 -8.22 9.25
CA LYS A 639 -42.81 -7.31 8.24
C LYS A 639 -42.50 -8.02 6.92
N LEU A 640 -41.86 -9.19 6.98
CA LEU A 640 -41.52 -9.99 5.79
C LEU A 640 -42.77 -10.41 5.00
N ARG A 641 -43.82 -10.89 5.69
CA ARG A 641 -45.11 -11.22 5.05
C ARG A 641 -45.75 -10.01 4.36
N GLY A 642 -45.60 -8.81 4.93
CA GLY A 642 -46.08 -7.56 4.33
C GLY A 642 -45.33 -7.11 3.08
N MET A 643 -44.16 -7.69 2.78
CA MET A 643 -43.32 -7.31 1.64
C MET A 643 -43.59 -8.12 0.36
N ALA A 644 -44.51 -9.09 0.38
CA ALA A 644 -44.85 -9.94 -0.77
C ALA A 644 -43.63 -10.63 -1.43
N LEU A 645 -42.66 -11.07 -0.61
CA LEU A 645 -41.45 -11.75 -1.06
C LEU A 645 -41.74 -13.19 -1.54
N LYS A 646 -40.89 -13.70 -2.43
CA LYS A 646 -40.94 -15.12 -2.82
C LYS A 646 -40.53 -16.01 -1.64
N THR A 647 -41.11 -17.19 -1.52
CA THR A 647 -40.65 -18.18 -0.54
C THR A 647 -39.31 -18.78 -0.96
N LEU A 648 -38.32 -18.78 -0.06
CA LEU A 648 -37.06 -19.48 -0.30
C LEU A 648 -37.26 -20.99 -0.13
N THR A 649 -37.17 -21.73 -1.23
CA THR A 649 -37.26 -23.21 -1.24
C THR A 649 -35.90 -23.86 -1.43
N ASP A 650 -34.96 -23.16 -2.05
CA ASP A 650 -33.60 -23.64 -2.27
C ASP A 650 -32.76 -23.56 -0.99
N PRO A 651 -32.03 -24.63 -0.61
CA PRO A 651 -31.16 -24.64 0.56
C PRO A 651 -29.82 -23.96 0.27
N ILE A 652 -29.85 -22.63 0.10
CA ILE A 652 -28.66 -21.81 -0.24
C ILE A 652 -27.54 -21.91 0.80
N TRP A 653 -27.83 -22.36 2.02
CA TRP A 653 -26.84 -22.67 3.06
C TRP A 653 -25.94 -23.87 2.73
N LEU A 654 -26.17 -24.56 1.61
CA LEU A 654 -25.27 -25.59 1.08
C LEU A 654 -24.29 -25.06 0.02
N ASN A 655 -24.37 -23.77 -0.34
CA ASN A 655 -23.43 -23.17 -1.27
C ASN A 655 -22.03 -23.05 -0.65
N ARG A 656 -21.02 -23.25 -1.50
CA ARG A 656 -19.59 -22.98 -1.25
C ARG A 656 -18.94 -22.42 -2.52
N ASP A 657 -17.74 -21.85 -2.42
CA ASP A 657 -17.07 -21.19 -3.56
C ASP A 657 -16.87 -22.10 -4.77
N SER A 658 -16.42 -23.34 -4.54
CA SER A 658 -16.15 -24.33 -5.60
C SER A 658 -17.41 -24.91 -6.22
N LYS A 659 -18.57 -24.74 -5.58
CA LYS A 659 -19.85 -25.33 -6.01
C LYS A 659 -21.04 -24.52 -5.47
N VAL A 660 -21.46 -23.52 -6.23
CA VAL A 660 -22.74 -22.85 -5.99
C VAL A 660 -23.86 -23.74 -6.53
N LEU A 661 -24.53 -24.46 -5.64
CA LEU A 661 -25.58 -25.42 -5.97
C LEU A 661 -26.92 -24.75 -6.24
N TYR A 662 -27.18 -23.63 -5.55
CA TYR A 662 -28.48 -23.00 -5.50
C TYR A 662 -28.36 -21.51 -5.79
N GLN A 663 -29.07 -21.05 -6.82
CA GLN A 663 -29.18 -19.66 -7.24
C GLN A 663 -30.65 -19.35 -7.51
N PRO A 664 -31.40 -18.90 -6.48
CA PRO A 664 -32.81 -18.59 -6.64
C PRO A 664 -33.00 -17.54 -7.75
N ARG A 665 -33.85 -17.83 -8.75
CA ARG A 665 -34.05 -16.98 -9.94
C ARG A 665 -35.18 -15.96 -9.78
#